data_AF-A0A2V3IFV7-F1
#
_entry.id   AF-A0A2V3IFV7-F1
#
_cell.length_a   1.000
_cell.length_b   1.000
_cell.length_c   1.000
_cell.angle_alpha   90.00
_cell.angle_beta   90.00
_cell.angle_gamma   90.00
#
_symmetry.space_group_name_H-M   'P 1'
#
loop_
_entity.id
_entity.type
_entity.pdbx_description
1 polymer ?
#
loop_
_entity_poly.entity_id
_entity_poly.type
_entity_poly.pdbx_seq_one_letter_code
_entity_poly.pdbx_strand_id
1 'polypeptide(L)'
;MLSHERQKMERHFRTRHRRTAGLLSYVPLFPDDSDAAAHKEFCNSVMWPLFHYIPLNYAGDKMYQVDMFEAYERINRFYAEALIEEWKRSGTDESQAMFWIHDFHLFLVPKILRDRLPNAKIGFSLHTPFPAGEVFRALAPRKELLEGLLGADLLGFHTYDYARHFLSVCERLLGLTAKPNAVDNKGVFVKVGIYPFGIDAATFRTAMKQSKVQELRNEIRESYSGKKVIIGVDRLDYIKGIPHKLLAIEHFLETHPEWIGNVVFLQVTTPSRAATEEYQILRSEILEMVGRINGRFASIEDMPIHYREYTMTFEELCALYSAADVALITSLRDGMNLVSYEYIMCQKDRNGVLILSEFTGAAQSLPGALLVNPWNVEEVSDAIYQSLEMPDFERELKHQKLYRHVIMHTASAWGVSFIDDLVKYSAERREKFKQLVELPSQEIVESYRAAKGKRLLFLDYDGTLRKYESQPELAEPTQILKENLKRLTSCDKNIVFIVTGRQKSTVLDWLGETGAGFAVEHGFSLRWPDHLRERFGGPQSGDDQLGLEEGLHRNGTAEVVTEEGRDNTWDDLMSPQDLIAMRHALDLAGNLLRRIEDCTPTSFLSRKESAYSWHFRDADPDFAVSRAHDARQALEEVLAGSPMEVLMGQKILYVRPKGVHKGAAVAHILQSLDQENEWPAWVLSIGDDRTDEDMFTELYRSSKNREMVVNTCTVGRKTTAAEYYVDSVDDVLDLLSILSPP
;
A
#
# COMPACT_ATOMS: atom_id res chain seq x y z
N MET A 1 20.12 22.81 -25.07
CA MET A 1 20.41 22.45 -26.48
C MET A 1 19.51 23.23 -27.43
N LEU A 2 20.00 23.59 -28.61
CA LEU A 2 19.42 24.56 -29.55
C LEU A 2 18.09 24.07 -30.16
N SER A 3 17.10 24.96 -30.28
CA SER A 3 15.73 24.72 -30.80
C SER A 3 15.66 23.93 -32.13
N HIS A 4 16.74 23.92 -32.90
CA HIS A 4 16.86 23.21 -34.16
C HIS A 4 16.98 21.68 -33.99
N GLU A 5 17.69 21.19 -32.96
CA GLU A 5 17.74 19.75 -32.66
C GLU A 5 16.41 19.23 -32.13
N ARG A 6 15.72 20.05 -31.31
CA ARG A 6 14.36 19.78 -30.84
C ARG A 6 13.38 19.63 -32.00
N GLN A 7 13.38 20.57 -32.95
CA GLN A 7 12.54 20.47 -34.16
C GLN A 7 12.92 19.25 -35.03
N LYS A 8 14.20 18.91 -35.13
CA LYS A 8 14.68 17.74 -35.87
C LYS A 8 14.23 16.43 -35.21
N MET A 9 14.30 16.33 -33.88
CA MET A 9 13.80 15.19 -33.10
C MET A 9 12.28 15.07 -33.20
N GLU A 10 11.53 16.16 -33.02
CA GLU A 10 10.06 16.17 -33.19
C GLU A 10 9.66 15.71 -34.59
N ARG A 11 10.35 16.20 -35.62
CA ARG A 11 10.11 15.81 -37.02
C ARG A 11 10.48 14.35 -37.26
N HIS A 12 11.61 13.87 -36.72
CA HIS A 12 12.02 12.47 -36.81
C HIS A 12 11.01 11.54 -36.12
N PHE A 13 10.56 11.89 -34.92
CA PHE A 13 9.58 11.12 -34.14
C PHE A 13 8.22 11.06 -34.85
N ARG A 14 7.71 12.21 -35.33
CA ARG A 14 6.48 12.28 -36.13
C ARG A 14 6.56 11.47 -37.43
N THR A 15 7.75 11.36 -38.03
CA THR A 15 7.94 10.63 -39.29
C THR A 15 8.02 9.12 -39.07
N ARG A 16 8.70 8.66 -37.99
CA ARG A 16 8.87 7.24 -37.66
C ARG A 16 7.57 6.59 -37.17
N HIS A 17 6.74 7.34 -36.45
CA HIS A 17 5.50 6.83 -35.84
C HIS A 17 4.21 7.15 -36.60
N ARG A 18 4.29 7.86 -37.74
CA ARG A 18 3.16 7.98 -38.68
C ARG A 18 2.75 6.65 -39.32
N ARG A 19 3.56 5.59 -39.19
CA ARG A 19 3.31 4.25 -39.76
C ARG A 19 2.50 3.32 -38.84
N THR A 20 2.29 3.65 -37.57
CA THR A 20 1.35 2.95 -36.69
C THR A 20 -0.05 3.49 -36.96
N ALA A 21 -0.89 2.65 -37.57
CA ALA A 21 -2.21 2.99 -38.07
C ALA A 21 -3.07 3.76 -37.05
N GLY A 22 -3.32 5.05 -37.28
CA GLY A 22 -4.48 5.86 -36.84
C GLY A 22 -4.88 5.93 -35.35
N LEU A 23 -4.33 5.11 -34.45
CA LEU A 23 -4.86 4.85 -33.10
C LEU A 23 -3.97 5.39 -31.97
N LEU A 24 -2.72 5.74 -32.23
CA LEU A 24 -1.77 6.22 -31.22
C LEU A 24 -1.21 7.60 -31.58
N SER A 25 -1.35 8.55 -30.66
CA SER A 25 -0.67 9.86 -30.70
C SER A 25 0.50 9.85 -29.72
N TYR A 26 1.62 10.45 -30.11
CA TYR A 26 2.81 10.58 -29.27
C TYR A 26 3.09 12.04 -28.98
N VAL A 27 3.31 12.36 -27.71
CA VAL A 27 3.60 13.71 -27.23
C VAL A 27 4.99 13.71 -26.59
N PRO A 28 6.05 14.09 -27.34
CA PRO A 28 7.38 14.16 -26.79
C PRO A 28 7.50 15.32 -25.80
N LEU A 29 8.12 15.06 -24.65
CA LEU A 29 8.36 16.06 -23.61
C LEU A 29 9.85 16.43 -23.60
N PHE A 30 10.13 17.73 -23.54
CA PHE A 30 11.48 18.29 -23.56
C PHE A 30 11.68 19.12 -22.30
N PRO A 31 12.05 18.49 -21.17
CA PRO A 31 12.39 19.21 -19.95
C PRO A 31 13.69 20.01 -20.12
N ASP A 32 14.00 20.86 -19.13
CA ASP A 32 15.30 21.51 -19.04
C ASP A 32 16.44 20.48 -18.96
N ASP A 33 17.55 20.76 -19.65
CA ASP A 33 18.68 19.81 -19.77
C ASP A 33 19.31 19.51 -18.39
N SER A 34 19.38 20.51 -17.50
CA SER A 34 19.94 20.35 -16.15
C SER A 34 19.03 19.51 -15.27
N ASP A 35 17.73 19.80 -15.29
CA ASP A 35 16.74 19.02 -14.53
C ASP A 35 16.66 17.57 -15.02
N ALA A 36 16.74 17.36 -16.33
CA ALA A 36 16.75 16.03 -16.93
C ALA A 36 18.00 15.22 -16.51
N ALA A 37 19.17 15.87 -16.46
CA ALA A 37 20.40 15.24 -16.01
C ALA A 37 20.34 14.85 -14.53
N ALA A 38 19.91 15.76 -13.65
CA ALA A 38 19.80 15.52 -12.22
C ALA A 38 18.71 14.49 -11.87
N HIS A 39 17.55 14.53 -12.55
CA HIS A 39 16.51 13.49 -12.42
C HIS A 39 17.04 12.11 -12.83
N LYS A 40 17.76 12.04 -13.96
CA LYS A 40 18.38 10.80 -14.43
C LYS A 40 19.42 10.28 -13.42
N GLU A 41 20.17 11.17 -12.79
CA GLU A 41 21.14 10.82 -11.76
C GLU A 41 20.45 10.29 -10.49
N PHE A 42 19.41 10.96 -9.99
CA PHE A 42 18.60 10.45 -8.88
C PHE A 42 18.06 9.05 -9.16
N CYS A 43 17.49 8.86 -10.36
CA CYS A 43 16.90 7.60 -10.78
C CYS A 43 17.95 6.48 -10.85
N ASN A 44 19.09 6.71 -11.50
CA ASN A 44 20.05 5.64 -11.82
C ASN A 44 21.12 5.43 -10.75
N SER A 45 21.44 6.44 -9.94
CA SER A 45 22.49 6.38 -8.92
C SER A 45 21.93 6.21 -7.50
N VAL A 46 20.64 6.49 -7.28
CA VAL A 46 20.01 6.35 -5.95
C VAL A 46 18.90 5.31 -5.98
N MET A 47 17.84 5.51 -6.78
CA MET A 47 16.68 4.61 -6.76
C MET A 47 17.02 3.23 -7.34
N TRP A 48 17.68 3.17 -8.50
CA TRP A 48 18.00 1.91 -9.17
C TRP A 48 18.86 0.98 -8.29
N PRO A 49 20.01 1.39 -7.72
CA PRO A 49 20.78 0.52 -6.83
C PRO A 49 19.94 0.02 -5.66
N LEU A 50 19.23 0.90 -4.95
CA LEU A 50 18.44 0.53 -3.77
C LEU A 50 17.32 -0.46 -4.09
N PHE A 51 16.61 -0.27 -5.20
CA PHE A 51 15.53 -1.17 -5.60
C PHE A 51 16.06 -2.57 -5.93
N HIS A 52 17.32 -2.63 -6.34
CA HIS A 52 18.05 -3.86 -6.63
C HIS A 52 18.96 -4.33 -5.47
N TYR A 53 18.77 -3.81 -4.26
CA TYR A 53 19.52 -4.17 -3.04
C TYR A 53 21.04 -3.95 -3.12
N ILE A 54 21.44 -2.97 -3.92
CA ILE A 54 22.84 -2.57 -4.01
C ILE A 54 23.02 -1.39 -3.06
N PRO A 55 23.91 -1.53 -2.06
CA PRO A 55 24.18 -0.44 -1.12
C PRO A 55 24.61 0.82 -1.85
N LEU A 56 24.10 1.96 -1.39
CA LEU A 56 24.66 3.25 -1.79
C LEU A 56 26.13 3.30 -1.34
N ASN A 57 27.00 3.85 -2.19
CA ASN A 57 28.45 4.03 -1.96
C ASN A 57 29.37 2.80 -2.15
N TYR A 58 28.98 1.76 -2.90
CA TYR A 58 29.90 0.64 -3.19
C TYR A 58 31.05 1.01 -4.17
N ALA A 59 30.97 2.14 -4.89
CA ALA A 59 31.93 2.45 -5.95
C ALA A 59 32.14 3.96 -6.26
N GLY A 60 32.34 4.81 -5.23
CA GLY A 60 32.87 6.17 -5.41
C GLY A 60 31.84 7.31 -5.49
N ASP A 61 31.97 8.25 -4.54
CA ASP A 61 31.53 9.66 -4.50
C ASP A 61 30.07 10.10 -4.78
N LYS A 62 29.17 9.29 -5.34
CA LYS A 62 27.81 9.77 -5.68
C LYS A 62 26.78 9.51 -4.58
N MET A 63 26.87 10.32 -3.53
CA MET A 63 25.86 10.39 -2.47
C MET A 63 24.59 11.09 -2.96
N TYR A 64 23.46 10.80 -2.31
CA TYR A 64 22.23 11.57 -2.47
C TYR A 64 22.49 13.07 -2.23
N GLN A 65 22.02 13.91 -3.15
CA GLN A 65 22.03 15.36 -3.01
C GLN A 65 20.59 15.89 -3.11
N VAL A 66 20.31 16.98 -2.41
CA VAL A 66 18.93 17.52 -2.30
C VAL A 66 18.42 18.01 -3.66
N ASP A 67 19.29 18.64 -4.44
CA ASP A 67 19.01 19.15 -5.79
C ASP A 67 18.57 18.04 -6.78
N MET A 68 19.07 16.82 -6.61
CA MET A 68 18.64 15.65 -7.38
C MET A 68 17.15 15.36 -7.18
N PHE A 69 16.67 15.43 -5.94
CA PHE A 69 15.25 15.21 -5.65
C PHE A 69 14.39 16.40 -6.06
N GLU A 70 14.87 17.64 -5.89
CA GLU A 70 14.15 18.82 -6.39
C GLU A 70 13.98 18.77 -7.93
N ALA A 71 15.02 18.35 -8.66
CA ALA A 71 14.92 18.09 -10.09
C ALA A 71 13.92 16.96 -10.39
N TYR A 72 13.91 15.92 -9.56
CA TYR A 72 12.93 14.83 -9.69
C TYR A 72 11.49 15.32 -9.57
N GLU A 73 11.22 16.20 -8.60
CA GLU A 73 9.91 16.85 -8.42
C GLU A 73 9.54 17.73 -9.62
N ARG A 74 10.48 18.56 -10.11
CA ARG A 74 10.25 19.42 -11.28
C ARG A 74 9.91 18.61 -12.54
N ILE A 75 10.64 17.53 -12.79
CA ILE A 75 10.36 16.63 -13.92
C ILE A 75 9.00 15.93 -13.76
N ASN A 76 8.67 15.41 -12.58
CA ASN A 76 7.36 14.78 -12.34
C ASN A 76 6.21 15.77 -12.55
N ARG A 77 6.36 17.01 -12.08
CA ARG A 77 5.39 18.08 -12.30
C ARG A 77 5.23 18.41 -13.78
N PHE A 78 6.33 18.55 -14.50
CA PHE A 78 6.34 18.78 -15.95
C PHE A 78 5.60 17.68 -16.73
N TYR A 79 5.81 16.41 -16.36
CA TYR A 79 5.07 15.28 -16.95
C TYR A 79 3.57 15.35 -16.62
N ALA A 80 3.20 15.59 -15.37
CA ALA A 80 1.81 15.67 -14.95
C ALA A 80 1.06 16.83 -15.64
N GLU A 81 1.69 17.99 -15.78
CA GLU A 81 1.13 19.15 -16.47
C GLU A 81 0.87 18.85 -17.94
N ALA A 82 1.82 18.21 -18.63
CA ALA A 82 1.64 17.80 -20.01
C ALA A 82 0.49 16.80 -20.20
N LEU A 83 0.34 15.83 -19.28
CA LEU A 83 -0.79 14.89 -19.29
C LEU A 83 -2.14 15.60 -19.10
N ILE A 84 -2.19 16.58 -18.21
CA ILE A 84 -3.40 17.40 -17.98
C ILE A 84 -3.74 18.25 -19.21
N GLU A 85 -2.74 18.84 -19.88
CA GLU A 85 -2.95 19.59 -21.11
C GLU A 85 -3.50 18.71 -22.23
N GLU A 86 -2.95 17.51 -22.42
CA GLU A 86 -3.45 16.56 -23.42
C GLU A 86 -4.87 16.10 -23.12
N TRP A 87 -5.18 15.81 -21.85
CA TRP A 87 -6.56 15.53 -21.46
C TRP A 87 -7.50 16.71 -21.76
N LYS A 88 -7.12 17.96 -21.44
CA LYS A 88 -7.92 19.15 -21.77
C LYS A 88 -8.16 19.28 -23.28
N ARG A 89 -7.15 18.97 -24.11
CA ARG A 89 -7.28 18.97 -25.58
C ARG A 89 -8.26 17.92 -26.09
N SER A 90 -8.41 16.79 -25.37
CA SER A 90 -9.37 15.74 -25.74
C SER A 90 -10.83 16.18 -25.59
N GLY A 91 -11.11 17.19 -24.75
CA GLY A 91 -12.47 17.66 -24.46
C GLY A 91 -13.36 16.65 -23.73
N THR A 92 -12.78 15.55 -23.21
CA THR A 92 -13.52 14.52 -22.47
C THR A 92 -13.75 14.94 -21.02
N ASP A 93 -14.85 14.45 -20.43
CA ASP A 93 -15.14 14.66 -19.01
C ASP A 93 -14.04 14.07 -18.11
N GLU A 94 -13.79 14.70 -16.96
CA GLU A 94 -12.75 14.27 -16.02
C GLU A 94 -12.96 12.83 -15.56
N SER A 95 -14.21 12.41 -15.40
CA SER A 95 -14.56 11.04 -14.98
C SER A 95 -14.22 9.98 -16.04
N GLN A 96 -13.94 10.40 -17.28
CA GLN A 96 -13.49 9.57 -18.39
C GLN A 96 -11.96 9.59 -18.55
N ALA A 97 -11.26 10.55 -17.93
CA ALA A 97 -9.80 10.61 -17.95
C ALA A 97 -9.20 9.34 -17.34
N MET A 98 -8.27 8.71 -18.06
CA MET A 98 -7.53 7.54 -17.61
C MET A 98 -6.04 7.77 -17.86
N PHE A 99 -5.25 7.68 -16.80
CA PHE A 99 -3.80 7.81 -16.84
C PHE A 99 -3.18 6.51 -16.36
N TRP A 100 -2.26 5.97 -17.15
CA TRP A 100 -1.45 4.82 -16.76
C TRP A 100 0.02 5.22 -16.76
N ILE A 101 0.58 5.33 -15.55
CA ILE A 101 1.94 5.79 -15.30
C ILE A 101 2.84 4.58 -15.12
N HIS A 102 4.07 4.66 -15.64
CA HIS A 102 5.01 3.54 -15.59
C HIS A 102 6.32 3.95 -14.93
N ASP A 103 6.75 3.09 -14.02
CA ASP A 103 8.09 2.97 -13.48
C ASP A 103 8.57 4.08 -12.53
N PHE A 104 9.70 3.79 -11.86
CA PHE A 104 10.25 4.58 -10.75
C PHE A 104 10.69 6.00 -11.08
N HIS A 105 10.70 6.38 -12.35
CA HIS A 105 10.99 7.74 -12.80
C HIS A 105 9.88 8.74 -12.47
N LEU A 106 8.65 8.24 -12.25
CA LEU A 106 7.43 9.05 -12.20
C LEU A 106 6.56 8.80 -10.95
N PHE A 107 7.17 8.52 -9.80
CA PHE A 107 6.44 8.18 -8.56
C PHE A 107 5.52 9.30 -8.06
N LEU A 108 5.80 10.57 -8.37
CA LEU A 108 5.00 11.69 -7.85
C LEU A 108 3.83 12.06 -8.78
N VAL A 109 3.87 11.63 -10.05
CA VAL A 109 2.82 11.93 -11.03
C VAL A 109 1.42 11.51 -10.56
N PRO A 110 1.19 10.31 -9.98
CA PRO A 110 -0.16 9.91 -9.57
C PRO A 110 -0.80 10.87 -8.57
N LYS A 111 -0.05 11.32 -7.56
CA LYS A 111 -0.52 12.33 -6.60
C LYS A 111 -0.79 13.69 -7.26
N ILE A 112 0.13 14.18 -8.09
CA ILE A 112 -0.05 15.48 -8.77
C ILE A 112 -1.30 15.47 -9.65
N LEU A 113 -1.55 14.37 -10.37
CA LEU A 113 -2.76 14.18 -11.16
C LEU A 113 -4.00 14.12 -10.27
N ARG A 114 -3.97 13.37 -9.17
CA ARG A 114 -5.12 13.26 -8.24
C ARG A 114 -5.51 14.59 -7.62
N ASP A 115 -4.52 15.40 -7.23
CA ASP A 115 -4.76 16.73 -6.64
C ASP A 115 -5.40 17.70 -7.64
N ARG A 116 -5.20 17.49 -8.95
CA ARG A 116 -5.74 18.33 -10.02
C ARG A 116 -7.01 17.79 -10.67
N LEU A 117 -7.16 16.46 -10.70
CA LEU A 117 -8.25 15.72 -11.34
C LEU A 117 -8.79 14.65 -10.35
N PRO A 118 -9.57 15.05 -9.34
CA PRO A 118 -10.05 14.16 -8.28
C PRO A 118 -10.82 12.92 -8.76
N ASN A 119 -11.46 12.98 -9.93
CA ASN A 119 -12.30 11.92 -10.49
C ASN A 119 -11.62 11.09 -11.59
N ALA A 120 -10.37 11.40 -11.96
CA ALA A 120 -9.64 10.65 -12.98
C ALA A 120 -9.35 9.21 -12.51
N LYS A 121 -9.23 8.29 -13.47
CA LYS A 121 -8.77 6.92 -13.24
C LYS A 121 -7.24 6.90 -13.33
N ILE A 122 -6.55 6.58 -12.25
CA ILE A 122 -5.09 6.68 -12.19
C ILE A 122 -4.50 5.31 -11.85
N GLY A 123 -3.83 4.68 -12.81
CA GLY A 123 -3.08 3.45 -12.61
C GLY A 123 -1.57 3.71 -12.61
N PHE A 124 -0.83 2.96 -11.81
CA PHE A 124 0.63 2.96 -11.83
C PHE A 124 1.17 1.53 -11.90
N SER A 125 2.19 1.27 -12.73
CA SER A 125 2.89 -0.01 -12.75
C SER A 125 4.38 0.17 -12.53
N LEU A 126 4.93 -0.55 -11.55
CA LEU A 126 6.37 -0.60 -11.30
C LEU A 126 7.00 -1.78 -12.04
N HIS A 127 8.02 -1.50 -12.87
CA HIS A 127 8.70 -2.55 -13.65
C HIS A 127 9.98 -3.08 -13.00
N THR A 128 10.54 -2.30 -12.08
CA THR A 128 11.65 -2.73 -11.22
C THR A 128 11.14 -3.48 -9.98
N PRO A 129 12.00 -4.20 -9.25
CA PRO A 129 11.64 -4.73 -7.94
C PRO A 129 11.26 -3.61 -6.98
N PHE A 130 10.31 -3.87 -6.08
CA PHE A 130 10.10 -3.00 -4.91
C PHE A 130 10.92 -3.53 -3.72
N PRO A 131 11.78 -2.71 -3.10
CA PRO A 131 12.68 -3.15 -2.06
C PRO A 131 11.96 -3.36 -0.72
N ALA A 132 12.56 -4.16 0.19
CA ALA A 132 12.02 -4.35 1.53
C ALA A 132 12.19 -3.06 2.35
N GLY A 133 11.41 -2.91 3.42
CA GLY A 133 11.40 -1.65 4.17
C GLY A 133 12.73 -1.24 4.79
N GLU A 134 13.59 -2.20 5.13
CA GLU A 134 14.95 -1.93 5.62
C GLU A 134 15.87 -1.30 4.57
N VAL A 135 15.64 -1.61 3.29
CA VAL A 135 16.38 -1.00 2.17
C VAL A 135 15.68 0.28 1.73
N PHE A 136 14.35 0.28 1.63
CA PHE A 136 13.58 1.45 1.21
C PHE A 136 13.78 2.65 2.14
N ARG A 137 13.94 2.42 3.45
CA ARG A 137 14.19 3.51 4.43
C ARG A 137 15.52 4.25 4.21
N ALA A 138 16.45 3.70 3.42
CA ALA A 138 17.68 4.38 3.04
C ALA A 138 17.42 5.56 2.08
N LEU A 139 16.26 5.61 1.43
CA LEU A 139 15.86 6.78 0.64
C LEU A 139 15.58 7.96 1.56
N ALA A 140 16.24 9.09 1.26
CA ALA A 140 15.97 10.35 1.93
C ALA A 140 14.49 10.81 1.71
N PRO A 141 13.98 10.93 0.47
CA PRO A 141 12.60 11.36 0.20
C PRO A 141 11.59 10.19 0.24
N ARG A 142 11.74 9.26 1.19
CA ARG A 142 10.95 8.02 1.25
C ARG A 142 9.46 8.25 1.44
N LYS A 143 9.05 9.28 2.19
CA LYS A 143 7.63 9.54 2.49
C LYS A 143 6.94 10.15 1.28
N GLU A 144 7.58 11.15 0.67
CA GLU A 144 7.15 11.87 -0.52
C GLU A 144 6.95 10.91 -1.69
N LEU A 145 7.88 9.97 -1.90
CA LEU A 145 7.80 8.93 -2.92
C LEU A 145 6.60 7.99 -2.72
N LEU A 146 6.31 7.58 -1.48
CA LEU A 146 5.15 6.71 -1.19
C LEU A 146 3.83 7.47 -1.34
N GLU A 147 3.76 8.69 -0.81
CA GLU A 147 2.59 9.56 -0.95
C GLU A 147 2.29 9.88 -2.42
N GLY A 148 3.35 10.03 -3.24
CA GLY A 148 3.26 10.13 -4.70
C GLY A 148 2.47 8.98 -5.32
N LEU A 149 2.85 7.74 -4.98
CA LEU A 149 2.20 6.53 -5.48
C LEU A 149 0.76 6.39 -4.99
N LEU A 150 0.49 6.76 -3.73
CA LEU A 150 -0.83 6.67 -3.10
C LEU A 150 -1.88 7.63 -3.71
N GLY A 151 -1.52 8.46 -4.69
CA GLY A 151 -2.47 9.18 -5.55
C GLY A 151 -3.22 8.30 -6.55
N ALA A 152 -2.68 7.12 -6.87
CA ALA A 152 -3.29 6.15 -7.78
C ALA A 152 -4.56 5.50 -7.19
N ASP A 153 -5.35 4.90 -8.07
CA ASP A 153 -6.43 3.97 -7.74
C ASP A 153 -5.91 2.52 -7.66
N LEU A 154 -5.00 2.18 -8.57
CA LEU A 154 -4.40 0.85 -8.70
C LEU A 154 -2.89 0.95 -8.90
N LEU A 155 -2.15 0.22 -8.05
CA LEU A 155 -0.71 0.00 -8.15
C LEU A 155 -0.45 -1.44 -8.59
N GLY A 156 0.34 -1.62 -9.65
CA GLY A 156 0.72 -2.92 -10.20
C GLY A 156 2.19 -3.26 -9.99
N PHE A 157 2.47 -4.47 -9.53
CA PHE A 157 3.81 -5.03 -9.34
C PHE A 157 3.94 -6.37 -10.05
N HIS A 158 5.16 -6.82 -10.37
CA HIS A 158 5.35 -8.10 -11.07
C HIS A 158 5.19 -9.35 -10.19
N THR A 159 5.51 -9.25 -8.89
CA THR A 159 5.51 -10.39 -7.97
C THR A 159 4.74 -10.06 -6.70
N TYR A 160 4.31 -11.11 -5.99
CA TYR A 160 3.69 -10.97 -4.67
C TYR A 160 4.63 -10.30 -3.67
N ASP A 161 5.93 -10.62 -3.71
CA ASP A 161 6.90 -10.06 -2.77
C ASP A 161 7.05 -8.55 -2.89
N TYR A 162 7.07 -8.03 -4.11
CA TYR A 162 7.18 -6.58 -4.34
C TYR A 162 5.94 -5.85 -3.84
N ALA A 163 4.75 -6.40 -4.11
CA ALA A 163 3.49 -5.88 -3.57
C ALA A 163 3.49 -5.90 -2.03
N ARG A 164 3.87 -7.04 -1.42
CA ARG A 164 3.95 -7.19 0.04
C ARG A 164 4.93 -6.21 0.66
N HIS A 165 6.09 -6.00 0.05
CA HIS A 165 7.07 -5.02 0.52
C HIS A 165 6.50 -3.60 0.47
N PHE A 166 5.82 -3.21 -0.60
CA PHE A 166 5.16 -1.92 -0.69
C PHE A 166 4.12 -1.72 0.43
N LEU A 167 3.23 -2.69 0.63
CA LEU A 167 2.23 -2.65 1.70
C LEU A 167 2.89 -2.46 3.08
N SER A 168 3.90 -3.29 3.39
CA SER A 168 4.63 -3.22 4.65
C SER A 168 5.36 -1.88 4.85
N VAL A 169 5.89 -1.31 3.77
CA VAL A 169 6.54 0.00 3.79
C VAL A 169 5.55 1.12 4.06
N CYS A 170 4.36 1.10 3.45
CA CYS A 170 3.30 2.05 3.75
C CYS A 170 2.85 1.96 5.22
N GLU A 171 2.68 0.75 5.75
CA GLU A 171 2.31 0.58 7.16
C GLU A 171 3.37 1.14 8.11
N ARG A 172 4.65 0.82 7.87
CA ARG A 172 5.75 1.17 8.78
C ARG A 172 6.18 2.63 8.67
N LEU A 173 6.22 3.22 7.48
CA LEU A 173 6.74 4.59 7.28
C LEU A 173 5.65 5.67 7.32
N LEU A 174 4.44 5.34 6.89
CA LEU A 174 3.32 6.30 6.85
C LEU A 174 2.29 6.03 7.96
N GLY A 175 2.36 4.89 8.66
CA GLY A 175 1.37 4.54 9.69
C GLY A 175 -0.02 4.24 9.11
N LEU A 176 -0.09 3.88 7.84
CA LEU A 176 -1.35 3.53 7.17
C LEU A 176 -1.75 2.10 7.52
N THR A 177 -3.03 1.77 7.38
CA THR A 177 -3.51 0.39 7.53
C THR A 177 -3.44 -0.31 6.17
N ALA A 178 -2.73 -1.43 6.07
CA ALA A 178 -2.74 -2.25 4.86
C ALA A 178 -3.63 -3.48 5.00
N LYS A 179 -4.19 -3.90 3.87
CA LYS A 179 -4.82 -5.18 3.61
C LYS A 179 -3.95 -5.92 2.58
N PRO A 180 -4.11 -7.25 2.40
CA PRO A 180 -3.31 -8.01 1.45
C PRO A 180 -3.30 -7.48 0.01
N ASN A 181 -4.33 -6.72 -0.40
CA ASN A 181 -4.47 -6.15 -1.74
C ASN A 181 -4.80 -4.64 -1.76
N ALA A 182 -4.60 -3.92 -0.65
CA ALA A 182 -4.91 -2.50 -0.60
C ALA A 182 -4.21 -1.77 0.55
N VAL A 183 -4.01 -0.46 0.42
CA VAL A 183 -3.61 0.43 1.53
C VAL A 183 -4.72 1.44 1.77
N ASP A 184 -5.12 1.62 3.02
CA ASP A 184 -6.03 2.70 3.41
C ASP A 184 -5.26 4.03 3.47
N ASN A 185 -5.51 4.90 2.51
CA ASN A 185 -5.00 6.26 2.46
C ASN A 185 -6.12 7.23 2.84
N LYS A 186 -6.24 7.54 4.13
CA LYS A 186 -7.18 8.54 4.68
C LYS A 186 -8.66 8.23 4.33
N GLY A 187 -9.07 6.98 4.51
CA GLY A 187 -10.43 6.49 4.21
C GLY A 187 -10.60 5.96 2.78
N VAL A 188 -9.57 6.10 1.94
CA VAL A 188 -9.59 5.68 0.54
C VAL A 188 -8.64 4.50 0.34
N PHE A 189 -9.18 3.37 -0.09
CA PHE A 189 -8.36 2.22 -0.41
C PHE A 189 -7.68 2.39 -1.78
N VAL A 190 -6.35 2.48 -1.77
CA VAL A 190 -5.50 2.34 -2.96
C VAL A 190 -5.27 0.85 -3.17
N LYS A 191 -5.67 0.31 -4.32
CA LYS A 191 -5.57 -1.12 -4.62
C LYS A 191 -4.16 -1.49 -5.06
N VAL A 192 -3.72 -2.68 -4.68
CA VAL A 192 -2.42 -3.24 -5.04
C VAL A 192 -2.65 -4.59 -5.70
N GLY A 193 -2.13 -4.75 -6.92
CA GLY A 193 -2.28 -5.98 -7.71
C GLY A 193 -0.96 -6.50 -8.28
N ILE A 194 -0.99 -7.77 -8.69
CA ILE A 194 0.16 -8.50 -9.20
C ILE A 194 -0.06 -8.79 -10.68
N TYR A 195 0.77 -8.20 -11.52
CA TYR A 195 0.70 -8.21 -12.97
C TYR A 195 2.09 -8.53 -13.54
N PRO A 196 2.45 -9.83 -13.64
CA PRO A 196 3.67 -10.25 -14.32
C PRO A 196 3.62 -9.82 -15.78
N PHE A 197 4.64 -9.11 -16.24
CA PHE A 197 4.69 -8.59 -17.60
C PHE A 197 5.09 -9.69 -18.59
N GLY A 198 4.35 -9.79 -19.69
CA GLY A 198 4.61 -10.75 -20.77
C GLY A 198 5.21 -10.09 -22.01
N ILE A 199 5.50 -10.89 -23.04
CA ILE A 199 5.96 -10.42 -24.36
C ILE A 199 4.85 -10.50 -25.41
N ASP A 200 5.08 -9.89 -26.58
CA ASP A 200 4.28 -10.17 -27.77
C ASP A 200 4.77 -11.46 -28.46
N ALA A 201 4.24 -12.58 -28.00
CA ALA A 201 4.57 -13.91 -28.51
C ALA A 201 4.27 -14.08 -30.02
N ALA A 202 3.33 -13.33 -30.60
CA ALA A 202 2.97 -13.44 -32.00
C ALA A 202 4.07 -12.88 -32.92
N THR A 203 4.71 -11.81 -32.49
CA THR A 203 5.83 -11.19 -33.21
C THR A 203 7.01 -12.15 -33.34
N PHE A 204 7.42 -12.81 -32.24
CA PHE A 204 8.50 -13.83 -32.28
C PHE A 204 8.15 -15.02 -33.17
N ARG A 205 6.92 -15.55 -33.07
CA ARG A 205 6.47 -16.64 -33.95
C ARG A 205 6.51 -16.28 -35.44
N THR A 206 6.25 -15.01 -35.76
CA THR A 206 6.28 -14.52 -37.14
C THR A 206 7.73 -14.35 -37.61
N ALA A 207 8.60 -13.81 -36.76
CA ALA A 207 10.02 -13.66 -37.01
C ALA A 207 10.69 -15.01 -37.35
N MET A 208 10.38 -16.07 -36.60
CA MET A 208 10.93 -17.41 -36.84
C MET A 208 10.60 -18.01 -38.21
N LYS A 209 9.61 -17.46 -38.93
CA LYS A 209 9.24 -17.88 -40.29
C LYS A 209 9.98 -17.10 -41.39
N GLN A 210 10.68 -16.02 -41.04
CA GLN A 210 11.37 -15.18 -42.01
C GLN A 210 12.65 -15.86 -42.50
N SER A 211 12.92 -15.78 -43.81
CA SER A 211 14.12 -16.39 -44.42
C SER A 211 15.40 -15.85 -43.78
N LYS A 212 15.49 -14.53 -43.55
CA LYS A 212 16.63 -13.89 -42.90
C LYS A 212 16.97 -14.50 -41.53
N VAL A 213 15.97 -14.78 -40.69
CA VAL A 213 16.20 -15.40 -39.37
C VAL A 213 16.67 -16.85 -39.53
N GLN A 214 16.13 -17.58 -40.50
CA GLN A 214 16.52 -18.96 -40.78
C GLN A 214 17.93 -19.07 -41.36
N GLU A 215 18.31 -18.16 -42.25
CA GLU A 215 19.67 -18.03 -42.82
C GLU A 215 20.67 -17.75 -41.70
N LEU A 216 20.47 -16.70 -40.91
CA LEU A 216 21.35 -16.36 -39.77
C LEU A 216 21.45 -17.50 -38.74
N ARG A 217 20.33 -18.16 -38.44
CA ARG A 217 20.33 -19.33 -37.53
C ARG A 217 21.20 -20.46 -38.09
N ASN A 218 21.10 -20.73 -39.39
CA ASN A 218 21.88 -21.78 -40.03
C ASN A 218 23.37 -21.42 -40.06
N GLU A 219 23.72 -20.16 -40.33
CA GLU A 219 25.11 -19.66 -40.25
C GLU A 219 25.71 -19.86 -38.86
N ILE A 220 24.97 -19.56 -37.79
CA ILE A 220 25.42 -19.80 -36.41
C ILE A 220 25.60 -21.30 -36.17
N ARG A 221 24.68 -22.14 -36.64
CA ARG A 221 24.77 -23.61 -36.47
C ARG A 221 25.93 -24.21 -37.24
N GLU A 222 26.22 -23.71 -38.43
CA GLU A 222 27.37 -24.14 -39.26
C GLU A 222 28.69 -23.71 -38.60
N SER A 223 28.77 -22.47 -38.11
CA SER A 223 29.97 -21.94 -37.44
C SER A 223 30.35 -22.71 -36.18
N TYR A 224 29.36 -23.24 -35.46
CA TYR A 224 29.55 -24.00 -34.22
C TYR A 224 29.13 -25.47 -34.36
N SER A 225 29.23 -26.02 -35.58
CA SER A 225 28.88 -27.41 -35.84
C SER A 225 29.69 -28.37 -34.96
N GLY A 226 29.01 -29.34 -34.35
CA GLY A 226 29.60 -30.31 -33.42
C GLY A 226 29.75 -29.80 -31.98
N LYS A 227 29.40 -28.54 -31.69
CA LYS A 227 29.47 -27.97 -30.34
C LYS A 227 28.08 -27.66 -29.77
N LYS A 228 27.99 -27.63 -28.44
CA LYS A 228 26.83 -27.11 -27.72
C LYS A 228 26.97 -25.60 -27.55
N VAL A 229 25.91 -24.86 -27.86
CA VAL A 229 25.90 -23.39 -27.80
C VAL A 229 25.15 -22.91 -26.57
N ILE A 230 25.87 -22.32 -25.63
CA ILE A 230 25.31 -21.62 -24.46
C ILE A 230 25.27 -20.13 -24.78
N ILE A 231 24.17 -19.44 -24.45
CA ILE A 231 24.05 -18.00 -24.67
C ILE A 231 23.74 -17.26 -23.37
N GLY A 232 24.28 -16.04 -23.28
CA GLY A 232 23.85 -15.02 -22.35
C GLY A 232 23.56 -13.74 -23.12
N VAL A 233 22.37 -13.17 -22.93
CA VAL A 233 21.98 -11.91 -23.55
C VAL A 233 21.50 -10.96 -22.47
N ASP A 234 22.30 -9.92 -22.21
CA ASP A 234 22.07 -9.01 -21.09
C ASP A 234 22.36 -7.57 -21.50
N ARG A 235 21.89 -6.62 -20.70
CA ARG A 235 22.44 -5.26 -20.74
C ARG A 235 23.71 -5.23 -19.91
N LEU A 236 24.65 -4.34 -20.24
CA LEU A 236 25.79 -4.06 -19.37
C LEU A 236 25.25 -3.41 -18.10
N ASP A 237 25.01 -4.20 -17.06
CA ASP A 237 24.44 -3.77 -15.79
C ASP A 237 24.84 -4.77 -14.71
N TYR A 238 25.24 -4.27 -13.54
CA TYR A 238 25.73 -5.08 -12.43
C TYR A 238 24.65 -6.02 -11.88
N ILE A 239 23.35 -5.70 -12.07
CA ILE A 239 22.26 -6.56 -11.61
C ILE A 239 22.13 -7.83 -12.46
N LYS A 240 22.73 -7.86 -13.66
CA LYS A 240 22.57 -8.97 -14.60
C LYS A 240 23.47 -10.16 -14.29
N GLY A 241 24.41 -10.00 -13.35
CA GLY A 241 25.23 -11.11 -12.86
C GLY A 241 26.12 -11.73 -13.95
N ILE A 242 26.60 -10.92 -14.91
CA ILE A 242 27.52 -11.39 -15.96
C ILE A 242 28.83 -11.93 -15.35
N PRO A 243 29.46 -11.28 -14.34
CA PRO A 243 30.63 -11.88 -13.66
C PRO A 243 30.34 -13.25 -13.04
N HIS A 244 29.20 -13.39 -12.36
CA HIS A 244 28.77 -14.66 -11.75
C HIS A 244 28.61 -15.76 -12.80
N LYS A 245 28.07 -15.40 -13.96
CA LYS A 245 27.96 -16.29 -15.12
C LYS A 245 29.32 -16.76 -15.62
N LEU A 246 30.28 -15.86 -15.74
CA LEU A 246 31.64 -16.17 -16.20
C LEU A 246 32.38 -17.04 -15.19
N LEU A 247 32.22 -16.81 -13.88
CA LEU A 247 32.75 -17.69 -12.84
C LEU A 247 32.18 -19.10 -12.95
N ALA A 248 30.87 -19.24 -13.18
CA ALA A 248 30.24 -20.55 -13.35
C ALA A 248 30.71 -21.27 -14.61
N ILE A 249 30.88 -20.56 -15.73
CA ILE A 249 31.45 -21.14 -16.96
C ILE A 249 32.89 -21.57 -16.74
N GLU A 250 33.70 -20.78 -16.04
CA GLU A 250 35.06 -21.19 -15.67
C GLU A 250 35.05 -22.46 -14.84
N HIS A 251 34.28 -22.47 -13.74
CA HIS A 251 34.22 -23.62 -12.85
C HIS A 251 33.70 -24.88 -13.55
N PHE A 252 32.74 -24.74 -14.45
CA PHE A 252 32.24 -25.82 -15.30
C PHE A 252 33.34 -26.39 -16.20
N LEU A 253 34.15 -25.56 -16.85
CA LEU A 253 35.26 -26.02 -17.69
C LEU A 253 36.40 -26.66 -16.88
N GLU A 254 36.58 -26.26 -15.62
CA GLU A 254 37.55 -26.89 -14.71
C GLU A 254 37.11 -28.28 -14.26
N THR A 255 35.84 -28.41 -13.88
CA THR A 255 35.27 -29.63 -13.28
C THR A 255 34.88 -30.66 -14.34
N HIS A 256 34.56 -30.20 -15.55
CA HIS A 256 34.17 -31.04 -16.68
C HIS A 256 35.05 -30.80 -17.91
N PRO A 257 36.34 -31.22 -17.86
CA PRO A 257 37.28 -31.00 -18.95
C PRO A 257 36.88 -31.70 -20.26
N GLU A 258 35.98 -32.69 -20.22
CA GLU A 258 35.40 -33.33 -21.40
C GLU A 258 34.59 -32.36 -22.29
N TRP A 259 34.13 -31.23 -21.75
CA TRP A 259 33.40 -30.22 -22.50
C TRP A 259 34.29 -29.15 -23.15
N ILE A 260 35.58 -29.09 -22.79
CA ILE A 260 36.53 -28.18 -23.44
C ILE A 260 36.63 -28.55 -24.93
N GLY A 261 36.43 -27.59 -25.84
CA GLY A 261 36.36 -27.84 -27.27
C GLY A 261 34.99 -28.29 -27.80
N ASN A 262 34.10 -28.77 -26.92
CA ASN A 262 32.77 -29.29 -27.28
C ASN A 262 31.63 -28.31 -26.93
N VAL A 263 31.94 -27.22 -26.24
CA VAL A 263 30.98 -26.19 -25.83
C VAL A 263 31.51 -24.81 -26.22
N VAL A 264 30.58 -23.90 -26.54
CA VAL A 264 30.89 -22.48 -26.75
C VAL A 264 29.89 -21.62 -26.01
N PHE A 265 30.38 -20.60 -25.31
CA PHE A 265 29.59 -19.62 -24.61
C PHE A 265 29.59 -18.28 -25.35
N LEU A 266 28.41 -17.84 -25.80
CA LEU A 266 28.22 -16.57 -26.50
C LEU A 266 27.54 -15.58 -25.56
N GLN A 267 28.30 -14.61 -25.03
CA GLN A 267 27.75 -13.51 -24.25
C GLN A 267 27.59 -12.27 -25.13
N VAL A 268 26.34 -11.87 -25.37
CA VAL A 268 26.01 -10.61 -26.03
C VAL A 268 25.54 -9.60 -24.99
N THR A 269 26.19 -8.45 -24.96
CA THR A 269 25.90 -7.41 -23.98
C THR A 269 25.49 -6.12 -24.69
N THR A 270 24.28 -5.64 -24.43
CA THR A 270 23.85 -4.35 -24.97
C THR A 270 24.46 -3.21 -24.14
N PRO A 271 25.12 -2.22 -24.75
CA PRO A 271 25.63 -1.06 -24.04
C PRO A 271 24.52 -0.37 -23.24
N SER A 272 24.78 -0.06 -21.97
CA SER A 272 23.86 0.71 -21.13
C SER A 272 24.64 1.67 -20.25
N ARG A 273 24.10 2.88 -20.04
CA ARG A 273 24.61 3.86 -19.07
C ARG A 273 26.14 4.07 -19.13
N ALA A 274 26.72 4.05 -20.33
CA ALA A 274 28.18 3.98 -20.55
C ALA A 274 29.01 5.15 -19.98
N ALA A 275 28.41 6.19 -19.41
CA ALA A 275 29.12 7.34 -18.86
C ALA A 275 29.42 7.24 -17.36
N THR A 276 28.82 6.30 -16.63
CA THR A 276 28.99 6.15 -15.18
C THR A 276 30.17 5.23 -14.83
N GLU A 277 30.95 5.61 -13.82
CA GLU A 277 32.20 4.95 -13.42
C GLU A 277 31.99 3.47 -13.07
N GLU A 278 30.90 3.15 -12.38
CA GLU A 278 30.57 1.80 -11.93
C GLU A 278 30.38 0.83 -13.11
N TYR A 279 29.84 1.33 -14.22
CA TYR A 279 29.64 0.53 -15.44
C TYR A 279 30.94 0.34 -16.20
N GLN A 280 31.90 1.27 -16.09
CA GLN A 280 33.24 1.12 -16.65
C GLN A 280 34.08 0.12 -15.84
N ILE A 281 33.93 0.12 -14.52
CA ILE A 281 34.54 -0.89 -13.64
C ILE A 281 34.00 -2.28 -13.98
N LEU A 282 32.67 -2.44 -14.02
CA LEU A 282 32.04 -3.71 -14.40
C LEU A 282 32.49 -4.20 -15.79
N ARG A 283 32.59 -3.28 -16.75
CA ARG A 283 33.06 -3.62 -18.10
C ARG A 283 34.49 -4.15 -18.08
N SER A 284 35.38 -3.48 -17.34
CA SER A 284 36.78 -3.89 -17.18
C SER A 284 36.88 -5.27 -16.55
N GLU A 285 36.12 -5.51 -15.47
CA GLU A 285 36.03 -6.80 -14.80
C GLU A 285 35.58 -7.92 -15.76
N ILE A 286 34.49 -7.70 -16.51
CA ILE A 286 33.99 -8.66 -17.51
C ILE A 286 35.06 -8.98 -18.56
N LEU A 287 35.73 -7.96 -19.12
CA LEU A 287 36.75 -8.15 -20.15
C LEU A 287 37.99 -8.88 -19.60
N GLU A 288 38.40 -8.58 -18.38
CA GLU A 288 39.49 -9.28 -17.69
C GLU A 288 39.15 -10.76 -17.50
N MET A 289 37.96 -11.06 -16.98
CA MET A 289 37.49 -12.43 -16.79
C MET A 289 37.43 -13.21 -18.12
N VAL A 290 36.86 -12.61 -19.17
CA VAL A 290 36.81 -13.22 -20.50
C VAL A 290 38.22 -13.50 -21.03
N GLY A 291 39.15 -12.56 -20.88
CA GLY A 291 40.54 -12.73 -21.31
C GLY A 291 41.25 -13.85 -20.52
N ARG A 292 41.06 -13.88 -19.20
CA ARG A 292 41.63 -14.88 -18.30
C ARG A 292 41.13 -16.30 -18.60
N ILE A 293 39.81 -16.47 -18.76
CA ILE A 293 39.20 -17.78 -19.04
C ILE A 293 39.62 -18.27 -20.42
N ASN A 294 39.51 -17.43 -21.46
CA ASN A 294 39.96 -17.81 -22.80
C ASN A 294 41.46 -18.11 -22.82
N GLY A 295 42.29 -17.33 -22.13
CA GLY A 295 43.74 -17.59 -22.05
C GLY A 295 44.10 -18.95 -21.43
N ARG A 296 43.21 -19.51 -20.59
CA ARG A 296 43.40 -20.80 -19.92
C ARG A 296 42.83 -22.00 -20.67
N PHE A 297 41.66 -21.85 -21.30
CA PHE A 297 40.91 -22.97 -21.87
C PHE A 297 40.81 -22.95 -23.40
N ALA A 298 41.20 -21.86 -24.07
CA ALA A 298 41.23 -21.82 -25.53
C ALA A 298 42.35 -22.71 -26.10
N SER A 299 42.15 -23.13 -27.34
CA SER A 299 43.18 -23.74 -28.18
C SER A 299 43.45 -22.84 -29.39
N ILE A 300 44.34 -23.27 -30.29
CA ILE A 300 44.59 -22.55 -31.55
C ILE A 300 43.33 -22.51 -32.44
N GLU A 301 42.48 -23.53 -32.34
CA GLU A 301 41.32 -23.72 -33.21
C GLU A 301 39.99 -23.39 -32.52
N ASP A 302 39.99 -23.22 -31.19
CA ASP A 302 38.78 -23.06 -30.40
C ASP A 302 38.88 -22.00 -29.31
N MET A 303 37.80 -21.24 -29.12
CA MET A 303 37.67 -20.21 -28.10
C MET A 303 36.38 -20.46 -27.30
N PRO A 304 36.47 -20.76 -25.98
CA PRO A 304 35.30 -21.14 -25.21
C PRO A 304 34.32 -19.99 -24.98
N ILE A 305 34.79 -18.73 -24.96
CA ILE A 305 33.93 -17.57 -24.72
C ILE A 305 34.06 -16.53 -25.83
N HIS A 306 32.94 -16.26 -26.52
CA HIS A 306 32.79 -15.09 -27.39
C HIS A 306 31.97 -14.01 -26.69
N TYR A 307 32.64 -12.92 -26.28
CA TYR A 307 32.00 -11.73 -25.74
C TYR A 307 31.83 -10.67 -26.84
N ARG A 308 30.61 -10.14 -26.99
CA ARG A 308 30.31 -9.05 -27.92
C ARG A 308 29.46 -7.98 -27.25
N GLU A 309 29.92 -6.74 -27.33
CA GLU A 309 29.18 -5.59 -26.82
C GLU A 309 28.60 -4.77 -27.97
N TYR A 310 27.32 -4.98 -28.30
CA TYR A 310 26.61 -4.26 -29.36
C TYR A 310 25.10 -4.41 -29.20
N THR A 311 24.33 -3.60 -29.92
CA THR A 311 22.88 -3.72 -29.99
C THR A 311 22.50 -4.64 -31.15
N MET A 312 21.95 -5.82 -30.86
CA MET A 312 21.47 -6.75 -31.88
C MET A 312 20.21 -6.22 -32.55
N THR A 313 20.06 -6.51 -33.85
CA THR A 313 18.77 -6.41 -34.51
C THR A 313 17.81 -7.51 -34.02
N PHE A 314 16.52 -7.29 -34.19
CA PHE A 314 15.51 -8.25 -33.76
C PHE A 314 15.66 -9.62 -34.44
N GLU A 315 16.03 -9.62 -35.73
CA GLU A 315 16.24 -10.86 -36.48
C GLU A 315 17.50 -11.62 -36.01
N GLU A 316 18.61 -10.93 -35.74
CA GLU A 316 19.82 -11.55 -35.19
C GLU A 316 19.56 -12.15 -33.81
N LEU A 317 18.79 -11.45 -32.96
CA LEU A 317 18.41 -11.92 -31.64
C LEU A 317 17.59 -13.22 -31.72
N CYS A 318 16.56 -13.24 -32.57
CA CYS A 318 15.75 -14.44 -32.79
C CYS A 318 16.58 -15.61 -33.34
N ALA A 319 17.49 -15.33 -34.28
CA ALA A 319 18.39 -16.32 -34.85
C ALA A 319 19.29 -16.92 -33.76
N LEU A 320 19.95 -16.08 -32.96
CA LEU A 320 20.79 -16.49 -31.83
C LEU A 320 20.00 -17.34 -30.82
N TYR A 321 18.83 -16.86 -30.40
CA TYR A 321 17.97 -17.61 -29.48
C TYR A 321 17.61 -18.98 -30.05
N SER A 322 17.22 -19.09 -31.31
CA SER A 322 16.84 -20.38 -31.92
C SER A 322 18.01 -21.32 -32.25
N ALA A 323 19.23 -20.77 -32.31
CA ALA A 323 20.45 -21.54 -32.54
C ALA A 323 21.02 -22.12 -31.23
N ALA A 324 20.76 -21.51 -30.08
CA ALA A 324 21.33 -21.92 -28.80
C ALA A 324 20.72 -23.22 -28.23
N ASP A 325 21.54 -24.02 -27.58
CA ASP A 325 21.14 -25.21 -26.81
C ASP A 325 20.69 -24.85 -25.39
N VAL A 326 21.30 -23.83 -24.80
CA VAL A 326 21.08 -23.39 -23.43
C VAL A 326 21.06 -21.86 -23.35
N ALA A 327 20.09 -21.29 -22.66
CA ALA A 327 20.12 -19.90 -22.23
C ALA A 327 20.47 -19.80 -20.75
N LEU A 328 21.46 -18.99 -20.41
CA LEU A 328 21.96 -18.81 -19.06
C LEU A 328 21.68 -17.39 -18.55
N ILE A 329 20.77 -17.29 -17.58
CA ILE A 329 20.28 -16.02 -17.03
C ILE A 329 20.57 -15.99 -15.53
N THR A 330 21.55 -15.19 -15.12
CA THR A 330 22.13 -15.18 -13.75
C THR A 330 21.90 -13.85 -13.04
N SER A 331 20.80 -13.15 -13.35
CA SER A 331 20.53 -11.84 -12.74
C SER A 331 20.43 -11.93 -11.22
N LEU A 332 21.09 -11.03 -10.51
CA LEU A 332 21.19 -11.00 -9.04
C LEU A 332 19.92 -10.48 -8.40
N ARG A 333 19.21 -9.60 -9.10
CA ARG A 333 17.87 -9.12 -8.75
C ARG A 333 17.28 -8.43 -9.97
N ASP A 334 16.13 -8.85 -10.46
CA ASP A 334 15.54 -8.30 -11.69
C ASP A 334 14.03 -8.24 -11.55
N GLY A 335 13.41 -7.10 -11.89
CA GLY A 335 11.97 -6.91 -11.72
C GLY A 335 11.17 -7.92 -12.54
N MET A 336 11.59 -8.10 -13.79
CA MET A 336 11.18 -9.17 -14.69
C MET A 336 12.33 -9.45 -15.66
N ASN A 337 12.43 -10.69 -16.17
CA ASN A 337 13.43 -11.03 -17.17
C ASN A 337 12.77 -11.48 -18.48
N LEU A 338 12.58 -10.54 -19.42
CA LEU A 338 11.90 -10.85 -20.69
C LEU A 338 12.76 -11.68 -21.65
N VAL A 339 14.09 -11.59 -21.56
CA VAL A 339 15.01 -12.44 -22.35
C VAL A 339 14.66 -13.92 -22.19
N SER A 340 14.27 -14.35 -20.99
CA SER A 340 13.79 -15.72 -20.76
C SER A 340 12.55 -16.08 -21.60
N TYR A 341 11.56 -15.17 -21.69
CA TYR A 341 10.34 -15.35 -22.47
C TYR A 341 10.63 -15.35 -23.97
N GLU A 342 11.50 -14.44 -24.42
CA GLU A 342 11.93 -14.32 -25.82
C GLU A 342 12.65 -15.59 -26.29
N TYR A 343 13.58 -16.11 -25.46
CA TYR A 343 14.26 -17.37 -25.70
C TYR A 343 13.26 -18.53 -25.85
N ILE A 344 12.33 -18.69 -24.90
CA ILE A 344 11.31 -19.75 -24.92
C ILE A 344 10.52 -19.73 -26.23
N MET A 345 10.16 -18.53 -26.72
CA MET A 345 9.38 -18.39 -27.95
C MET A 345 10.16 -18.78 -29.22
N CYS A 346 11.47 -18.62 -29.22
CA CYS A 346 12.36 -19.00 -30.32
C CYS A 346 12.78 -20.48 -30.31
N GLN A 347 12.43 -21.22 -29.25
CA GLN A 347 12.94 -22.58 -28.98
C GLN A 347 12.01 -23.72 -29.42
N LYS A 348 10.92 -23.41 -30.15
CA LYS A 348 9.90 -24.40 -30.54
C LYS A 348 10.45 -25.63 -31.30
N ASP A 349 11.52 -25.47 -32.06
CA ASP A 349 12.08 -26.56 -32.88
C ASP A 349 13.22 -27.31 -32.16
N ARG A 350 13.88 -26.70 -31.17
CA ARG A 350 15.13 -27.20 -30.55
C ARG A 350 14.97 -27.61 -29.09
N ASN A 351 13.91 -27.15 -28.42
CA ASN A 351 13.62 -27.44 -27.01
C ASN A 351 14.81 -27.13 -26.09
N GLY A 352 15.50 -26.01 -26.34
CA GLY A 352 16.66 -25.56 -25.59
C GLY A 352 16.34 -25.35 -24.10
N VAL A 353 17.36 -25.58 -23.27
CA VAL A 353 17.22 -25.54 -21.81
C VAL A 353 17.39 -24.12 -21.30
N LEU A 354 16.51 -23.69 -20.42
CA LEU A 354 16.60 -22.39 -19.75
C LEU A 354 17.15 -22.59 -18.33
N ILE A 355 18.33 -22.01 -18.06
CA ILE A 355 18.86 -21.84 -16.70
C ILE A 355 18.53 -20.42 -16.25
N LEU A 356 17.84 -20.29 -15.11
CA LEU A 356 17.24 -19.05 -14.68
C LEU A 356 17.51 -18.78 -13.19
N SER A 357 18.06 -17.61 -12.90
CA SER A 357 18.23 -17.15 -11.53
C SER A 357 16.88 -17.05 -10.80
N GLU A 358 16.84 -17.60 -9.58
CA GLU A 358 15.69 -17.49 -8.68
C GLU A 358 15.37 -16.05 -8.26
N PHE A 359 16.33 -15.12 -8.42
CA PHE A 359 16.18 -13.69 -8.10
C PHE A 359 15.56 -12.86 -9.23
N THR A 360 15.10 -13.50 -10.31
CA THR A 360 14.33 -12.83 -11.37
C THR A 360 12.84 -12.92 -11.09
N GLY A 361 12.07 -11.86 -11.39
CA GLY A 361 10.60 -11.94 -11.35
C GLY A 361 10.02 -13.04 -12.26
N ALA A 362 10.75 -13.46 -13.29
CA ALA A 362 10.37 -14.53 -14.20
C ALA A 362 10.38 -15.92 -13.52
N ALA A 363 11.21 -16.14 -12.50
CA ALA A 363 11.35 -17.43 -11.83
C ALA A 363 10.03 -17.93 -11.21
N GLN A 364 9.19 -17.02 -10.73
CA GLN A 364 7.86 -17.35 -10.17
C GLN A 364 6.88 -17.86 -11.22
N SER A 365 7.18 -17.66 -12.51
CA SER A 365 6.27 -17.88 -13.63
C SER A 365 6.71 -19.02 -14.58
N LEU A 366 7.96 -19.49 -14.46
CA LEU A 366 8.60 -20.37 -15.45
C LEU A 366 9.01 -21.74 -14.87
N PRO A 367 8.06 -22.65 -14.57
CA PRO A 367 8.30 -23.90 -13.82
C PRO A 367 9.08 -24.97 -14.61
N GLY A 368 9.43 -24.74 -15.87
CA GLY A 368 10.26 -25.65 -16.66
C GLY A 368 11.75 -25.28 -16.68
N ALA A 369 12.12 -24.13 -16.12
CA ALA A 369 13.52 -23.69 -16.05
C ALA A 369 14.30 -24.50 -15.00
N LEU A 370 15.62 -24.58 -15.17
CA LEU A 370 16.54 -24.96 -14.10
C LEU A 370 16.79 -23.71 -13.26
N LEU A 371 16.18 -23.64 -12.08
CA LEU A 371 16.36 -22.52 -11.16
C LEU A 371 17.70 -22.65 -10.46
N VAL A 372 18.44 -21.55 -10.38
CA VAL A 372 19.76 -21.49 -9.73
C VAL A 372 19.87 -20.28 -8.83
N ASN A 373 20.62 -20.43 -7.75
CA ASN A 373 21.17 -19.30 -7.03
C ASN A 373 22.47 -18.81 -7.72
N PRO A 374 22.50 -17.62 -8.38
CA PRO A 374 23.67 -17.15 -9.10
C PRO A 374 24.89 -16.86 -8.21
N TRP A 375 24.71 -16.77 -6.89
CA TRP A 375 25.82 -16.62 -5.92
C TRP A 375 26.53 -17.95 -5.65
N ASN A 376 25.88 -19.08 -5.95
CA ASN A 376 26.45 -20.40 -5.82
C ASN A 376 27.04 -20.85 -7.16
N VAL A 377 28.33 -20.58 -7.35
CA VAL A 377 29.05 -20.89 -8.61
C VAL A 377 28.99 -22.38 -8.96
N GLU A 378 29.07 -23.26 -7.96
CA GLU A 378 28.99 -24.71 -8.14
C GLU A 378 27.61 -25.13 -8.65
N GLU A 379 26.53 -24.61 -8.06
CA GLU A 379 25.16 -24.91 -8.50
C GLU A 379 24.87 -24.41 -9.93
N VAL A 380 25.38 -23.23 -10.30
CA VAL A 380 25.23 -22.75 -11.68
C VAL A 380 26.04 -23.63 -12.65
N SER A 381 27.23 -24.06 -12.26
CA SER A 381 28.06 -25.00 -13.03
C SER A 381 27.38 -26.36 -13.20
N ASP A 382 26.82 -26.92 -12.12
CA ASP A 382 26.06 -28.18 -12.14
C ASP A 382 24.83 -28.07 -13.03
N ALA A 383 24.13 -26.94 -12.99
CA ALA A 383 23.00 -26.68 -13.88
C ALA A 383 23.42 -26.57 -15.35
N ILE A 384 24.59 -25.99 -15.64
CA ILE A 384 25.18 -25.99 -16.98
C ILE A 384 25.43 -27.44 -17.42
N TYR A 385 26.15 -28.24 -16.62
CA TYR A 385 26.40 -29.65 -16.95
C TYR A 385 25.11 -30.44 -17.17
N GLN A 386 24.15 -30.34 -16.23
CA GLN A 386 22.83 -30.97 -16.34
C GLN A 386 22.11 -30.56 -17.62
N SER A 387 22.18 -29.29 -18.01
CA SER A 387 21.49 -28.78 -19.21
C SER A 387 22.03 -29.37 -20.51
N LEU A 388 23.34 -29.68 -20.55
CA LEU A 388 24.01 -30.22 -21.73
C LEU A 388 23.78 -31.73 -21.90
N GLU A 389 23.71 -32.45 -20.79
CA GLU A 389 23.44 -33.90 -20.71
C GLU A 389 21.93 -34.23 -20.68
N MET A 390 21.05 -33.22 -20.61
CA MET A 390 19.61 -33.43 -20.48
C MET A 390 19.02 -34.24 -21.65
N PRO A 391 18.34 -35.37 -21.40
CA PRO A 391 17.71 -36.15 -22.46
C PRO A 391 16.63 -35.37 -23.21
N ASP A 392 16.48 -35.63 -24.51
CA ASP A 392 15.55 -34.87 -25.37
C ASP A 392 14.09 -34.91 -24.89
N PHE A 393 13.63 -36.02 -24.30
CA PHE A 393 12.27 -36.12 -23.76
C PHE A 393 12.04 -35.16 -22.57
N GLU A 394 13.05 -34.96 -21.74
CA GLU A 394 12.97 -34.05 -20.59
C GLU A 394 13.03 -32.60 -21.08
N ARG A 395 13.91 -32.30 -22.04
CA ARG A 395 14.00 -31.00 -22.71
C ARG A 395 12.67 -30.59 -23.33
N GLU A 396 12.03 -31.50 -24.06
CA GLU A 396 10.71 -31.27 -24.65
C GLU A 396 9.65 -31.00 -23.58
N LEU A 397 9.58 -31.82 -22.52
CA LEU A 397 8.61 -31.64 -21.43
C LEU A 397 8.77 -30.29 -20.73
N LYS A 398 10.02 -29.89 -20.43
CA LYS A 398 10.33 -28.59 -19.81
C LYS A 398 9.98 -27.43 -20.73
N HIS A 399 10.35 -27.51 -22.01
CA HIS A 399 9.99 -26.50 -23.00
C HIS A 399 8.48 -26.34 -23.16
N GLN A 400 7.73 -27.43 -23.24
CA GLN A 400 6.26 -27.38 -23.36
C GLN A 400 5.61 -26.63 -22.19
N LYS A 401 6.08 -26.86 -20.95
CA LYS A 401 5.59 -26.14 -19.75
C LYS A 401 5.89 -24.64 -19.86
N LEU A 402 7.12 -24.28 -20.24
CA LEU A 402 7.54 -22.90 -20.43
C LEU A 402 6.74 -22.21 -21.53
N TYR A 403 6.66 -22.82 -22.71
CA TYR A 403 5.97 -22.30 -23.87
C TYR A 403 4.49 -22.05 -23.59
N ARG A 404 3.82 -22.99 -22.91
CA ARG A 404 2.42 -22.83 -22.51
C ARG A 404 2.21 -21.61 -21.61
N HIS A 405 3.12 -21.33 -20.69
CA HIS A 405 3.01 -20.16 -19.84
C HIS A 405 3.13 -18.87 -20.67
N VAL A 406 4.17 -18.77 -21.50
CA VAL A 406 4.49 -17.54 -22.27
C VAL A 406 3.39 -17.18 -23.27
N ILE A 407 2.77 -18.16 -23.94
CA ILE A 407 1.68 -17.88 -24.91
C ILE A 407 0.36 -17.46 -24.24
N MET A 408 0.16 -17.81 -22.97
CA MET A 408 -1.06 -17.47 -22.21
C MET A 408 -0.93 -16.09 -21.53
N HIS A 409 0.28 -15.73 -21.08
CA HIS A 409 0.55 -14.50 -20.35
C HIS A 409 1.32 -13.51 -21.24
N THR A 410 0.62 -12.94 -22.22
CA THR A 410 1.19 -11.98 -23.18
C THR A 410 1.18 -10.55 -22.65
N ALA A 411 1.95 -9.66 -23.28
CA ALA A 411 1.92 -8.22 -23.01
C ALA A 411 0.48 -7.64 -23.15
N SER A 412 -0.29 -8.13 -24.12
CA SER A 412 -1.68 -7.71 -24.31
C SER A 412 -2.59 -8.22 -23.19
N ALA A 413 -2.44 -9.47 -22.75
CA ALA A 413 -3.21 -10.02 -21.65
C ALA A 413 -2.93 -9.28 -20.34
N TRP A 414 -1.66 -8.94 -20.08
CA TRP A 414 -1.25 -8.07 -18.98
C TRP A 414 -1.96 -6.72 -19.03
N GLY A 415 -1.97 -6.07 -20.21
CA GLY A 415 -2.57 -4.75 -20.37
C GLY A 415 -4.07 -4.73 -20.18
N VAL A 416 -4.78 -5.68 -20.76
CA VAL A 416 -6.24 -5.81 -20.60
C VAL A 416 -6.59 -6.05 -19.14
N SER A 417 -5.92 -7.00 -18.49
CA SER A 417 -6.15 -7.32 -17.07
C SER A 417 -5.97 -6.09 -16.16
N PHE A 418 -4.88 -5.34 -16.34
CA PHE A 418 -4.63 -4.14 -15.54
C PHE A 418 -5.69 -3.05 -15.77
N ILE A 419 -6.09 -2.81 -17.02
CA ILE A 419 -7.09 -1.79 -17.36
C ILE A 419 -8.47 -2.17 -16.82
N ASP A 420 -8.88 -3.43 -16.94
CA ASP A 420 -10.18 -3.90 -16.42
C ASP A 420 -10.27 -3.68 -14.90
N ASP A 421 -9.22 -4.05 -14.17
CA ASP A 421 -9.12 -3.83 -12.73
C ASP A 421 -9.05 -2.34 -12.37
N LEU A 422 -8.33 -1.53 -13.13
CA LEU A 422 -8.29 -0.07 -12.93
C LEU A 422 -9.69 0.54 -13.07
N VAL A 423 -10.44 0.18 -14.13
CA VAL A 423 -11.80 0.67 -14.36
C VAL A 423 -12.72 0.29 -13.20
N LYS A 424 -12.65 -0.98 -12.76
CA LYS A 424 -13.40 -1.48 -11.61
C LYS A 424 -13.10 -0.71 -10.33
N TYR A 425 -11.83 -0.60 -9.94
CA TYR A 425 -11.45 0.02 -8.68
C TYR A 425 -11.64 1.54 -8.67
N SER A 426 -11.46 2.23 -9.80
CA SER A 426 -11.80 3.64 -9.91
C SER A 426 -13.32 3.89 -9.83
N ALA A 427 -14.16 2.92 -10.21
CA ALA A 427 -15.61 3.01 -9.99
C ALA A 427 -15.96 2.89 -8.49
N GLU A 428 -15.42 1.87 -7.81
CA GLU A 428 -15.58 1.67 -6.35
C GLU A 428 -15.17 2.91 -5.54
N ARG A 429 -14.06 3.58 -5.92
CA ARG A 429 -13.60 4.82 -5.27
C ARG A 429 -14.60 5.96 -5.45
N ARG A 430 -15.12 6.16 -6.67
CA ARG A 430 -16.02 7.29 -6.99
C ARG A 430 -17.37 7.19 -6.30
N GLU A 431 -17.93 5.99 -6.15
CA GLU A 431 -19.19 5.79 -5.43
C GLU A 431 -19.11 6.27 -3.98
N LYS A 432 -17.95 6.10 -3.33
CA LYS A 432 -17.71 6.60 -1.97
C LYS A 432 -17.53 8.12 -1.89
N PHE A 433 -16.92 8.74 -2.91
CA PHE A 433 -16.63 10.18 -2.89
C PHE A 433 -17.79 11.08 -3.33
N LYS A 434 -18.73 10.58 -4.13
CA LYS A 434 -19.84 11.39 -4.67
C LYS A 434 -20.93 11.77 -3.66
N GLN A 435 -20.84 11.33 -2.40
CA GLN A 435 -21.94 11.45 -1.44
C GLN A 435 -21.83 12.61 -0.45
N LEU A 436 -20.66 13.22 -0.22
CA LEU A 436 -20.57 14.31 0.77
C LEU A 436 -21.05 15.66 0.20
N VAL A 437 -22.10 16.20 0.81
CA VAL A 437 -22.63 17.54 0.53
C VAL A 437 -22.33 18.45 1.73
N GLU A 438 -22.17 19.75 1.52
CA GLU A 438 -22.04 20.70 2.64
C GLU A 438 -23.34 20.74 3.45
N LEU A 439 -23.25 20.81 4.78
CA LEU A 439 -24.42 20.80 5.66
C LEU A 439 -25.31 22.04 5.37
N PRO A 440 -26.57 21.87 4.93
CA PRO A 440 -27.47 22.99 4.70
C PRO A 440 -28.02 23.51 6.03
N SER A 441 -27.23 24.33 6.75
CA SER A 441 -27.52 24.77 8.12
C SER A 441 -28.93 25.36 8.30
N GLN A 442 -29.47 26.07 7.30
CA GLN A 442 -30.84 26.60 7.37
C GLN A 442 -31.90 25.49 7.33
N GLU A 443 -31.78 24.51 6.44
CA GLU A 443 -32.73 23.39 6.32
C GLU A 443 -32.68 22.50 7.57
N ILE A 444 -31.49 22.30 8.15
CA ILE A 444 -31.31 21.57 9.40
C ILE A 444 -32.03 22.30 10.55
N VAL A 445 -31.90 23.62 10.65
CA VAL A 445 -32.57 24.42 11.68
C VAL A 445 -34.09 24.42 11.50
N GLU A 446 -34.57 24.50 10.25
CA GLU A 446 -36.00 24.42 9.94
C GLU A 446 -36.58 23.05 10.30
N SER A 447 -35.91 21.97 9.93
CA SER A 447 -36.33 20.60 10.28
C SER A 447 -36.30 20.35 11.80
N TYR A 448 -35.27 20.87 12.49
CA TYR A 448 -35.18 20.83 13.95
C TYR A 448 -36.37 21.56 14.60
N ARG A 449 -36.73 22.75 14.12
CA ARG A 449 -37.87 23.52 14.66
C ARG A 449 -39.20 22.85 14.35
N ALA A 450 -39.36 22.25 13.17
CA ALA A 450 -40.57 21.57 12.73
C ALA A 450 -40.83 20.24 13.47
N ALA A 451 -39.80 19.61 14.04
CA ALA A 451 -39.92 18.35 14.77
C ALA A 451 -40.85 18.49 15.99
N LYS A 452 -41.98 17.77 15.95
CA LYS A 452 -43.02 17.81 16.99
C LYS A 452 -42.68 16.96 18.23
N GLY A 453 -41.99 15.83 18.02
CA GLY A 453 -41.57 14.86 19.04
C GLY A 453 -40.20 15.17 19.68
N LYS A 454 -39.59 14.14 20.30
CA LYS A 454 -38.24 14.22 20.88
C LYS A 454 -37.19 14.42 19.79
N ARG A 455 -36.12 15.15 20.13
CA ARG A 455 -35.01 15.52 19.27
C ARG A 455 -33.73 15.01 19.92
N LEU A 456 -33.02 14.12 19.25
CA LEU A 456 -31.84 13.47 19.80
C LEU A 456 -30.58 14.05 19.15
N LEU A 457 -29.60 14.44 19.97
CA LEU A 457 -28.33 15.02 19.51
C LEU A 457 -27.17 14.17 20.02
N PHE A 458 -26.34 13.67 19.11
CA PHE A 458 -25.09 12.98 19.41
C PHE A 458 -23.92 13.85 18.98
N LEU A 459 -23.16 14.36 19.94
CA LEU A 459 -22.05 15.26 19.67
C LEU A 459 -20.76 14.61 20.15
N ASP A 460 -19.84 14.34 19.22
CA ASP A 460 -18.46 14.04 19.63
C ASP A 460 -17.80 15.28 20.28
N TYR A 461 -16.79 15.07 21.12
CA TYR A 461 -16.11 16.16 21.81
C TYR A 461 -14.82 16.63 21.12
N ASP A 462 -13.84 15.75 20.98
CA ASP A 462 -12.46 16.06 20.57
C ASP A 462 -12.35 16.09 19.05
N GLY A 463 -12.11 17.26 18.46
CA GLY A 463 -12.13 17.48 17.01
C GLY A 463 -13.49 17.95 16.48
N THR A 464 -14.53 17.89 17.31
CA THR A 464 -15.90 18.28 16.96
C THR A 464 -16.39 19.52 17.72
N LEU A 465 -16.45 19.47 19.06
CA LEU A 465 -16.84 20.62 19.91
C LEU A 465 -15.65 21.46 20.35
N ARG A 466 -14.46 20.86 20.37
CA ARG A 466 -13.19 21.52 20.68
C ARG A 466 -12.12 21.04 19.71
N LYS A 467 -11.18 21.91 19.32
CA LYS A 467 -10.03 21.52 18.47
C LYS A 467 -9.14 20.52 19.23
N TYR A 468 -8.51 19.60 18.50
CA TYR A 468 -7.56 18.65 19.10
C TYR A 468 -6.38 19.38 19.74
N GLU A 469 -6.11 19.05 20.99
CA GLU A 469 -4.95 19.53 21.74
C GLU A 469 -3.99 18.36 22.02
N SER A 470 -2.69 18.64 22.06
CA SER A 470 -1.66 17.62 22.34
C SER A 470 -1.73 17.11 23.78
N GLN A 471 -2.13 17.96 24.72
CA GLN A 471 -2.34 17.60 26.12
C GLN A 471 -3.84 17.56 26.43
N PRO A 472 -4.36 16.44 26.97
CA PRO A 472 -5.79 16.30 27.25
C PRO A 472 -6.39 17.39 28.13
N GLU A 473 -5.59 17.98 29.02
CA GLU A 473 -6.00 19.04 29.95
C GLU A 473 -6.25 20.39 29.25
N LEU A 474 -5.59 20.66 28.11
CA LEU A 474 -5.75 21.93 27.38
C LEU A 474 -7.04 22.01 26.57
N ALA A 475 -7.75 20.89 26.42
CA ALA A 475 -8.99 20.79 25.67
C ALA A 475 -10.24 21.16 26.49
N GLU A 476 -10.10 21.93 27.57
CA GLU A 476 -11.22 22.40 28.38
C GLU A 476 -12.29 23.11 27.52
N PRO A 477 -13.58 22.90 27.83
CA PRO A 477 -14.67 23.50 27.07
C PRO A 477 -14.72 25.01 27.28
N THR A 478 -14.94 25.76 26.20
CA THR A 478 -15.11 27.21 26.27
C THR A 478 -16.40 27.57 26.99
N GLN A 479 -16.45 28.77 27.57
CA GLN A 479 -17.65 29.27 28.23
C GLN A 479 -18.86 29.34 27.26
N ILE A 480 -18.61 29.74 26.01
CA ILE A 480 -19.61 29.77 24.94
C ILE A 480 -20.21 28.38 24.70
N LEU A 481 -19.35 27.35 24.61
CA LEU A 481 -19.80 25.96 24.44
C LEU A 481 -20.65 25.51 25.63
N LYS A 482 -20.22 25.77 26.88
CA LYS A 482 -20.99 25.43 28.08
C LYS A 482 -22.37 26.09 28.08
N GLU A 483 -22.45 27.36 27.70
CA GLU A 483 -23.71 28.11 27.63
C GLU A 483 -24.65 27.58 26.54
N ASN A 484 -24.11 27.29 25.35
CA ASN A 484 -24.90 26.70 24.26
C ASN A 484 -25.45 25.33 24.65
N LEU A 485 -24.63 24.47 25.27
CA LEU A 485 -25.08 23.17 25.76
C LEU A 485 -26.16 23.31 26.85
N LYS A 486 -25.96 24.21 27.84
CA LYS A 486 -26.98 24.51 28.87
C LYS A 486 -28.31 24.99 28.27
N ARG A 487 -28.27 25.73 27.16
CA ARG A 487 -29.48 26.17 26.44
C ARG A 487 -30.13 25.06 25.63
N LEU A 488 -29.35 24.17 25.03
CA LEU A 488 -29.90 23.00 24.33
C LEU A 488 -30.61 22.06 25.28
N THR A 489 -30.01 21.80 26.43
CA THR A 489 -30.49 20.83 27.42
C THR A 489 -31.62 21.35 28.31
N SER A 490 -31.85 22.67 28.36
CA SER A 490 -32.99 23.27 29.07
C SER A 490 -34.34 23.00 28.40
N CYS A 491 -34.34 22.50 27.16
CA CYS A 491 -35.53 22.09 26.44
C CYS A 491 -35.78 20.58 26.66
N ASP A 492 -36.86 20.21 27.36
CA ASP A 492 -37.22 18.81 27.65
C ASP A 492 -37.51 17.95 26.39
N LYS A 493 -37.63 18.58 25.22
CA LYS A 493 -37.73 17.86 23.93
C LYS A 493 -36.37 17.40 23.42
N ASN A 494 -35.29 18.03 23.86
CA ASN A 494 -33.93 17.74 23.43
C ASN A 494 -33.29 16.72 24.36
N ILE A 495 -32.81 15.63 23.76
CA ILE A 495 -32.02 14.61 24.43
C ILE A 495 -30.61 14.76 23.87
N VAL A 496 -29.69 15.33 24.65
CA VAL A 496 -28.33 15.66 24.19
C VAL A 496 -27.34 14.70 24.83
N PHE A 497 -26.60 13.97 24.01
CA PHE A 497 -25.50 13.11 24.44
C PHE A 497 -24.17 13.62 23.89
N ILE A 498 -23.20 13.75 24.80
CA ILE A 498 -21.81 13.97 24.43
C ILE A 498 -21.11 12.62 24.44
N VAL A 499 -20.63 12.22 23.26
CA VAL A 499 -20.00 10.91 23.05
C VAL A 499 -18.50 11.13 22.94
N THR A 500 -17.72 10.60 23.88
CA THR A 500 -16.30 10.97 23.98
C THR A 500 -15.43 9.80 24.39
N GLY A 501 -14.16 9.84 24.00
CA GLY A 501 -13.12 8.94 24.51
C GLY A 501 -12.66 9.27 25.93
N ARG A 502 -13.11 10.38 26.53
CA ARG A 502 -12.68 10.85 27.87
C ARG A 502 -13.26 9.99 29.00
N GLN A 503 -12.66 10.11 30.19
CA GLN A 503 -13.09 9.39 31.40
C GLN A 503 -14.27 10.09 32.09
N LYS A 504 -15.01 9.35 32.93
CA LYS A 504 -16.16 9.84 33.73
C LYS A 504 -15.80 11.11 34.51
N SER A 505 -14.69 11.11 35.24
CA SER A 505 -14.26 12.23 36.09
C SER A 505 -14.06 13.53 35.30
N THR A 506 -13.32 13.47 34.19
CA THR A 506 -13.04 14.65 33.33
C THR A 506 -14.31 15.26 32.78
N VAL A 507 -15.21 14.43 32.27
CA VAL A 507 -16.44 14.91 31.62
C VAL A 507 -17.40 15.52 32.65
N LEU A 508 -17.48 14.94 33.85
CA LEU A 508 -18.29 15.50 34.93
C LEU A 508 -17.76 16.84 35.44
N ASP A 509 -16.45 16.98 35.60
CA ASP A 509 -15.81 18.24 36.00
C ASP A 509 -16.04 19.35 34.95
N TRP A 510 -15.91 18.99 33.67
CA TRP A 510 -15.96 19.97 32.58
C TRP A 510 -17.37 20.38 32.18
N LEU A 511 -18.27 19.39 32.08
CA LEU A 511 -19.57 19.53 31.42
C LEU A 511 -20.73 19.05 32.29
N GLY A 512 -20.49 18.58 33.52
CA GLY A 512 -21.53 18.05 34.40
C GLY A 512 -22.65 19.04 34.68
N GLU A 513 -22.34 20.35 34.74
CA GLU A 513 -23.35 21.39 34.94
C GLU A 513 -24.23 21.67 33.71
N THR A 514 -23.89 21.11 32.54
CA THR A 514 -24.64 21.39 31.30
C THR A 514 -25.97 20.66 31.23
N GLY A 515 -26.19 19.64 32.05
CA GLY A 515 -27.39 18.78 32.01
C GLY A 515 -27.43 17.79 30.85
N ALA A 516 -26.37 17.70 30.05
CA ALA A 516 -26.23 16.72 28.98
C ALA A 516 -26.05 15.29 29.52
N GLY A 517 -26.40 14.30 28.70
CA GLY A 517 -26.01 12.91 28.89
C GLY A 517 -24.61 12.65 28.35
N PHE A 518 -23.98 11.57 28.79
CA PHE A 518 -22.60 11.23 28.46
C PHE A 518 -22.46 9.77 28.07
N ALA A 519 -21.79 9.52 26.95
CA ALA A 519 -21.29 8.20 26.58
C ALA A 519 -19.76 8.28 26.56
N VAL A 520 -19.13 7.79 27.62
CA VAL A 520 -17.69 7.99 27.88
C VAL A 520 -16.88 6.76 27.49
N GLU A 521 -15.56 6.93 27.40
CA GLU A 521 -14.62 5.89 26.95
C GLU A 521 -15.06 5.21 25.64
N HIS A 522 -15.48 6.03 24.66
CA HIS A 522 -16.03 5.59 23.36
C HIS A 522 -17.32 4.76 23.46
N GLY A 523 -18.14 5.01 24.50
CA GLY A 523 -19.43 4.35 24.67
C GLY A 523 -19.41 3.15 25.62
N PHE A 524 -18.36 2.97 26.43
CA PHE A 524 -18.34 1.91 27.45
C PHE A 524 -19.38 2.15 28.54
N SER A 525 -19.47 3.39 29.04
CA SER A 525 -20.36 3.74 30.13
C SER A 525 -21.24 4.92 29.74
N LEU A 526 -22.52 4.82 30.08
CA LEU A 526 -23.57 5.76 29.71
C LEU A 526 -24.12 6.43 30.96
N ARG A 527 -24.38 7.74 30.88
CA ARG A 527 -25.16 8.48 31.86
C ARG A 527 -26.20 9.32 31.13
N TRP A 528 -27.46 9.18 31.55
CA TRP A 528 -28.56 9.91 30.94
C TRP A 528 -28.56 11.41 31.30
N PRO A 529 -29.09 12.28 30.42
CA PRO A 529 -29.28 13.71 30.68
C PRO A 529 -30.06 13.94 31.99
N ASP A 530 -29.83 15.07 32.65
CA ASP A 530 -30.39 15.35 33.99
C ASP A 530 -31.90 15.11 34.07
N HIS A 531 -32.67 15.64 33.10
CA HIS A 531 -34.13 15.53 33.07
C HIS A 531 -34.67 14.12 32.77
N LEU A 532 -33.81 13.18 32.36
CA LEU A 532 -34.14 11.79 32.08
C LEU A 532 -33.44 10.80 33.03
N ARG A 533 -32.56 11.29 33.90
CA ARG A 533 -31.65 10.46 34.68
C ARG A 533 -32.36 9.49 35.59
N GLU A 534 -33.40 9.91 36.29
CA GLU A 534 -34.13 9.02 37.22
C GLU A 534 -34.98 7.97 36.51
N ARG A 535 -35.39 8.26 35.26
CA ARG A 535 -36.28 7.37 34.50
C ARG A 535 -35.50 6.29 33.76
N PHE A 536 -34.33 6.64 33.25
CA PHE A 536 -33.51 5.75 32.44
C PHE A 536 -32.19 5.32 33.11
N GLY A 537 -31.80 5.96 34.21
CA GLY A 537 -30.60 5.63 35.00
C GLY A 537 -30.95 5.27 36.45
N GLY A 538 -30.34 4.19 36.95
CA GLY A 538 -30.61 3.63 38.27
C GLY A 538 -31.41 2.31 38.22
N PRO A 539 -31.40 1.49 39.30
CA PRO A 539 -31.82 0.10 39.23
C PRO A 539 -33.28 -0.06 38.83
N GLN A 540 -33.54 -0.89 37.82
CA GLN A 540 -34.88 -1.41 37.54
C GLN A 540 -35.34 -2.16 38.79
N SER A 541 -36.35 -1.63 39.46
CA SER A 541 -37.05 -2.32 40.55
C SER A 541 -37.82 -3.49 39.96
N GLY A 542 -37.15 -4.64 39.86
CA GLY A 542 -37.70 -5.79 39.17
C GLY A 542 -36.87 -7.06 39.33
N ASP A 543 -36.36 -7.36 40.53
CA ASP A 543 -35.98 -8.73 40.88
C ASP A 543 -35.92 -8.97 42.41
N ASP A 544 -36.88 -8.41 43.16
CA ASP A 544 -37.16 -8.84 44.54
C ASP A 544 -38.08 -10.06 44.51
N GLN A 545 -37.59 -11.21 44.03
CA GLN A 545 -38.25 -12.49 44.25
C GLN A 545 -37.37 -13.69 43.87
N LEU A 546 -36.34 -14.00 44.66
CA LEU A 546 -35.85 -15.37 44.77
C LEU A 546 -35.41 -15.65 46.21
N GLY A 547 -36.08 -16.64 46.80
CA GLY A 547 -36.17 -16.94 48.22
C GLY A 547 -34.83 -17.20 48.92
N LEU A 548 -34.76 -16.69 50.15
CA LEU A 548 -33.86 -17.15 51.20
C LEU A 548 -34.19 -18.62 51.54
N GLU A 549 -33.33 -19.56 51.13
CA GLU A 549 -33.18 -20.84 51.83
C GLU A 549 -31.70 -21.05 52.19
N GLU A 550 -31.47 -21.23 53.49
CA GLU A 550 -30.17 -21.52 54.11
C GLU A 550 -29.68 -22.92 53.75
N GLY A 551 -28.42 -23.04 53.30
CA GLY A 551 -27.81 -24.33 52.96
C GLY A 551 -26.26 -24.33 52.99
N LEU A 552 -25.73 -24.60 54.17
CA LEU A 552 -24.40 -25.14 54.54
C LEU A 552 -23.31 -25.45 53.47
N HIS A 553 -22.12 -24.84 53.71
CA HIS A 553 -20.75 -25.39 53.60
C HIS A 553 -20.16 -25.88 52.24
N ARG A 554 -19.13 -25.19 51.71
CA ARG A 554 -17.67 -25.48 51.85
C ARG A 554 -16.77 -24.76 50.83
N ASN A 555 -15.68 -24.17 51.36
CA ASN A 555 -14.34 -23.95 50.81
C ASN A 555 -14.15 -23.45 49.36
N GLY A 556 -13.71 -22.19 49.26
CA GLY A 556 -12.99 -21.64 48.12
C GLY A 556 -13.00 -20.12 48.20
N THR A 557 -11.83 -19.49 48.23
CA THR A 557 -11.65 -18.04 48.26
C THR A 557 -12.24 -17.39 47.00
N ALA A 558 -13.52 -17.06 47.05
CA ALA A 558 -14.13 -16.05 46.21
C ALA A 558 -14.27 -14.82 47.10
N GLU A 559 -13.46 -13.79 46.84
CA GLU A 559 -13.80 -12.44 47.29
C GLU A 559 -15.14 -12.10 46.64
N VAL A 560 -16.20 -12.17 47.44
CA VAL A 560 -17.46 -11.52 47.14
C VAL A 560 -17.13 -10.04 47.06
N VAL A 561 -17.06 -9.51 45.84
CA VAL A 561 -17.00 -8.07 45.61
C VAL A 561 -18.32 -7.52 46.13
N THR A 562 -18.31 -7.02 47.35
CA THR A 562 -19.41 -6.26 47.94
C THR A 562 -19.69 -5.04 47.05
N GLU A 563 -20.93 -4.86 46.63
CA GLU A 563 -21.45 -3.76 45.79
C GLU A 563 -21.36 -2.36 46.43
N GLU A 564 -20.49 -2.14 47.40
CA GLU A 564 -20.30 -0.85 48.04
C GLU A 564 -19.31 -0.01 47.21
N GLY A 565 -19.83 0.79 46.28
CA GLY A 565 -19.05 1.83 45.59
C GLY A 565 -19.39 2.12 44.12
N ARG A 566 -20.38 1.45 43.51
CA ARG A 566 -20.84 1.84 42.17
C ARG A 566 -21.67 3.12 42.24
N ASP A 567 -21.26 4.13 41.49
CA ASP A 567 -22.10 5.29 41.19
C ASP A 567 -23.25 4.80 40.29
N ASN A 568 -24.41 4.57 40.90
CA ASN A 568 -25.60 4.01 40.26
C ASN A 568 -26.25 4.95 39.22
N THR A 569 -25.59 6.07 38.89
CA THR A 569 -26.02 6.98 37.82
C THR A 569 -25.42 6.64 36.44
N TRP A 570 -24.56 5.61 36.37
CA TRP A 570 -23.90 5.15 35.15
C TRP A 570 -24.25 3.69 34.82
N ASP A 571 -24.52 3.44 33.53
CA ASP A 571 -24.80 2.12 32.98
C ASP A 571 -23.62 1.67 32.08
N ASP A 572 -22.98 0.56 32.43
CA ASP A 572 -21.89 -0.02 31.63
C ASP A 572 -22.46 -0.99 30.57
N LEU A 573 -22.07 -0.84 29.29
CA LEU A 573 -22.59 -1.63 28.16
C LEU A 573 -22.00 -3.05 28.04
N MET A 574 -21.66 -3.69 29.16
CA MET A 574 -21.01 -5.00 29.20
C MET A 574 -21.59 -5.89 30.28
N SER A 575 -21.68 -7.21 30.01
CA SER A 575 -22.17 -8.17 30.99
C SER A 575 -21.23 -8.26 32.21
N PRO A 576 -21.74 -8.60 33.42
CA PRO A 576 -20.89 -8.79 34.60
C PRO A 576 -19.76 -9.80 34.41
N GLN A 577 -19.98 -10.86 33.62
CA GLN A 577 -18.97 -11.89 33.33
C GLN A 577 -17.86 -11.33 32.42
N ASP A 578 -18.24 -10.58 31.38
CA ASP A 578 -17.28 -9.95 30.47
C ASP A 578 -16.49 -8.84 31.18
N LEU A 579 -17.09 -8.12 32.13
CA LEU A 579 -16.38 -7.12 32.95
C LEU A 579 -15.25 -7.73 33.77
N ILE A 580 -15.43 -8.94 34.31
CA ILE A 580 -14.38 -9.66 35.04
C ILE A 580 -13.26 -10.09 34.08
N ALA A 581 -13.61 -10.66 32.93
CA ALA A 581 -12.64 -11.07 31.92
C ALA A 581 -11.87 -9.88 31.33
N MET A 582 -12.54 -8.74 31.14
CA MET A 582 -11.96 -7.47 30.71
C MET A 582 -10.89 -6.99 31.70
N ARG A 583 -11.17 -6.97 33.01
CA ARG A 583 -10.21 -6.53 34.03
C ARG A 583 -8.91 -7.35 33.97
N HIS A 584 -9.04 -8.68 33.90
CA HIS A 584 -7.87 -9.56 33.78
C HIS A 584 -7.09 -9.32 32.47
N ALA A 585 -7.79 -9.12 31.35
CA ALA A 585 -7.18 -8.82 30.06
C ALA A 585 -6.46 -7.45 30.05
N LEU A 586 -7.04 -6.43 30.70
CA LEU A 586 -6.42 -5.11 30.84
C LEU A 586 -5.14 -5.18 31.66
N ASP A 587 -5.08 -5.97 32.73
CA ASP A 587 -3.85 -6.12 33.52
C ASP A 587 -2.73 -6.79 32.71
N LEU A 588 -3.06 -7.79 31.87
CA LEU A 588 -2.11 -8.39 30.92
C LEU A 588 -1.60 -7.37 29.90
N ALA A 589 -2.51 -6.63 29.28
CA ALA A 589 -2.17 -5.57 28.32
C ALA A 589 -1.31 -4.48 28.96
N GLY A 590 -1.64 -4.04 30.17
CA GLY A 590 -0.94 -3.01 30.90
C GLY A 590 0.50 -3.39 31.26
N ASN A 591 0.80 -4.67 31.47
CA ASN A 591 2.18 -5.16 31.69
C ASN A 591 3.05 -5.12 30.42
N LEU A 592 2.43 -5.29 29.26
CA LEU A 592 3.12 -5.19 27.96
C LEU A 592 3.29 -3.72 27.56
N LEU A 593 2.22 -2.93 27.66
CA LEU A 593 2.20 -1.52 27.28
C LEU A 593 3.17 -0.67 28.11
N ARG A 594 3.30 -0.93 29.42
CA ARG A 594 4.32 -0.25 30.25
C ARG A 594 5.74 -0.51 29.78
N ARG A 595 6.06 -1.74 29.38
CA ARG A 595 7.38 -2.08 28.82
C ARG A 595 7.62 -1.37 27.48
N ILE A 596 6.58 -1.23 26.67
CA ILE A 596 6.66 -0.52 25.39
C ILE A 596 6.90 0.98 25.63
N GLU A 597 6.17 1.58 26.56
CA GLU A 597 6.35 2.98 26.99
C GLU A 597 7.78 3.23 27.50
N ASP A 598 8.28 2.38 28.42
CA ASP A 598 9.66 2.47 28.95
C ASP A 598 10.72 2.42 27.83
N CYS A 599 10.45 1.66 26.77
CA CYS A 599 11.36 1.50 25.62
C CYS A 599 11.10 2.52 24.50
N THR A 600 10.13 3.42 24.66
CA THR A 600 9.77 4.42 23.66
C THR A 600 9.75 5.82 24.30
N PRO A 601 10.89 6.51 24.34
CA PRO A 601 11.00 7.84 24.93
C PRO A 601 9.92 8.78 24.41
N THR A 602 9.41 9.66 25.27
CA THR A 602 8.39 10.69 24.95
C THR A 602 7.03 10.16 24.48
N SER A 603 6.83 8.84 24.45
CA SER A 603 5.48 8.25 24.46
C SER A 603 4.90 8.26 25.87
N PHE A 604 3.59 8.16 26.00
CA PHE A 604 2.93 8.00 27.29
C PHE A 604 1.76 7.02 27.21
N LEU A 605 1.54 6.29 28.30
CA LEU A 605 0.44 5.36 28.45
C LEU A 605 -0.68 5.98 29.30
N SER A 606 -1.89 6.02 28.74
CA SER A 606 -3.10 6.40 29.47
C SER A 606 -3.90 5.15 29.84
N ARG A 607 -4.10 4.92 31.14
CA ARG A 607 -5.00 3.90 31.68
C ARG A 607 -6.38 4.53 31.92
N LYS A 608 -7.42 3.91 31.36
CA LYS A 608 -8.83 4.21 31.59
C LYS A 608 -9.50 3.07 32.35
N GLU A 609 -10.80 3.17 32.64
CA GLU A 609 -11.53 2.14 33.39
C GLU A 609 -11.66 0.84 32.56
N SER A 610 -11.99 0.98 31.28
CA SER A 610 -12.22 -0.14 30.36
C SER A 610 -11.16 -0.30 29.28
N ALA A 611 -10.17 0.59 29.21
CA ALA A 611 -9.26 0.67 28.08
C ALA A 611 -7.85 1.15 28.46
N TYR A 612 -6.90 0.86 27.57
CA TYR A 612 -5.62 1.55 27.50
C TYR A 612 -5.50 2.31 26.19
N SER A 613 -4.87 3.48 26.25
CA SER A 613 -4.40 4.17 25.05
C SER A 613 -2.94 4.57 25.20
N TRP A 614 -2.10 4.06 24.32
CA TRP A 614 -0.69 4.40 24.27
C TRP A 614 -0.45 5.45 23.18
N HIS A 615 -0.04 6.64 23.61
CA HIS A 615 0.16 7.79 22.76
C HIS A 615 1.65 7.93 22.43
N PHE A 616 1.97 7.98 21.15
CA PHE A 616 3.36 8.04 20.69
C PHE A 616 3.57 9.18 19.68
N ARG A 617 2.74 10.22 19.78
CA ARG A 617 2.78 11.40 18.91
C ARG A 617 4.08 12.19 19.05
N ASP A 618 4.56 12.34 20.29
CA ASP A 618 5.75 13.12 20.60
C ASP A 618 7.03 12.28 20.56
N ALA A 619 6.90 10.97 20.36
CA ALA A 619 8.01 10.05 20.14
C ALA A 619 8.58 10.17 18.73
N ASP A 620 9.83 9.72 18.56
CA ASP A 620 10.51 9.72 17.25
C ASP A 620 9.59 9.08 16.18
N PRO A 621 9.21 9.83 15.12
CA PRO A 621 8.12 9.41 14.25
C PRO A 621 8.37 8.11 13.50
N ASP A 622 9.63 7.79 13.22
CA ASP A 622 10.01 6.62 12.44
C ASP A 622 10.21 5.40 13.36
N PHE A 623 10.76 5.60 14.56
CA PHE A 623 10.89 4.56 15.58
C PHE A 623 9.54 4.17 16.20
N ALA A 624 8.73 5.17 16.56
CA ALA A 624 7.48 4.97 17.28
C ALA A 624 6.43 4.22 16.46
N VAL A 625 6.33 4.46 15.15
CA VAL A 625 5.39 3.73 14.28
C VAL A 625 5.78 2.26 14.16
N SER A 626 7.07 1.95 14.04
CA SER A 626 7.53 0.56 14.03
C SER A 626 7.21 -0.13 15.36
N ARG A 627 7.51 0.52 16.49
CA ARG A 627 7.18 0.01 17.83
C ARG A 627 5.69 -0.19 18.03
N ALA A 628 4.85 0.69 17.49
CA ALA A 628 3.41 0.55 17.55
C ALA A 628 2.90 -0.70 16.83
N HIS A 629 3.45 -1.02 15.66
CA HIS A 629 3.09 -2.24 14.94
C HIS A 629 3.51 -3.50 15.68
N ASP A 630 4.74 -3.52 16.21
CA ASP A 630 5.24 -4.64 17.01
C ASP A 630 4.39 -4.82 18.28
N ALA A 631 4.04 -3.71 18.94
CA ALA A 631 3.15 -3.68 20.09
C ALA A 631 1.75 -4.22 19.76
N ARG A 632 1.17 -3.81 18.63
CA ARG A 632 -0.15 -4.27 18.17
C ARG A 632 -0.17 -5.79 18.03
N GLN A 633 0.81 -6.35 17.31
CA GLN A 633 0.89 -7.79 17.09
C GLN A 633 1.04 -8.55 18.42
N ALA A 634 1.94 -8.10 19.29
CA ALA A 634 2.14 -8.73 20.60
C ALA A 634 0.88 -8.65 21.48
N LEU A 635 0.16 -7.53 21.46
CA LEU A 635 -1.10 -7.38 22.20
C LEU A 635 -2.21 -8.26 21.61
N GLU A 636 -2.33 -8.37 20.30
CA GLU A 636 -3.32 -9.26 19.64
C GLU A 636 -3.09 -10.73 20.01
N GLU A 637 -1.84 -11.16 20.11
CA GLU A 637 -1.48 -12.50 20.56
C GLU A 637 -1.80 -12.72 22.05
N VAL A 638 -1.44 -11.77 22.92
CA VAL A 638 -1.70 -11.86 24.37
C VAL A 638 -3.20 -11.80 24.69
N LEU A 639 -3.96 -11.03 23.93
CA LEU A 639 -5.39 -10.82 24.13
C LEU A 639 -6.27 -11.80 23.34
N ALA A 640 -5.66 -12.78 22.68
CA ALA A 640 -6.37 -13.82 21.94
C ALA A 640 -7.38 -14.55 22.86
N GLY A 641 -8.64 -14.61 22.44
CA GLY A 641 -9.72 -15.22 23.22
C GLY A 641 -10.32 -14.36 24.34
N SER A 642 -9.77 -13.17 24.61
CA SER A 642 -10.36 -12.21 25.55
C SER A 642 -11.48 -11.37 24.91
N PRO A 643 -12.32 -10.68 25.69
CA PRO A 643 -13.29 -9.72 25.17
C PRO A 643 -12.63 -8.40 24.71
N MET A 644 -11.29 -8.33 24.60
CA MET A 644 -10.57 -7.12 24.19
C MET A 644 -10.13 -7.18 22.73
N GLU A 645 -10.06 -6.01 22.10
CA GLU A 645 -9.49 -5.77 20.77
C GLU A 645 -8.39 -4.70 20.83
N VAL A 646 -7.50 -4.74 19.84
CA VAL A 646 -6.40 -3.78 19.68
C VAL A 646 -6.63 -3.00 18.40
N LEU A 647 -6.59 -1.67 18.46
CA LEU A 647 -6.80 -0.80 17.31
C LEU A 647 -5.67 0.20 17.15
N MET A 648 -5.19 0.37 15.93
CA MET A 648 -4.21 1.39 15.57
C MET A 648 -4.93 2.66 15.12
N GLY A 649 -4.67 3.77 15.82
CA GLY A 649 -5.10 5.11 15.43
C GLY A 649 -3.94 5.98 14.92
N GLN A 650 -4.22 7.26 14.65
CA GLN A 650 -3.19 8.20 14.22
C GLN A 650 -2.26 8.58 15.37
N LYS A 651 -1.10 7.91 15.43
CA LYS A 651 -0.07 8.07 16.48
C LYS A 651 -0.53 7.62 17.88
N ILE A 652 -1.43 6.65 17.92
CA ILE A 652 -1.99 6.09 19.15
C ILE A 652 -2.37 4.62 18.96
N LEU A 653 -2.18 3.79 19.97
CA LEU A 653 -2.61 2.39 20.00
C LEU A 653 -3.65 2.20 21.10
N TYR A 654 -4.82 1.70 20.75
CA TYR A 654 -5.93 1.46 21.67
C TYR A 654 -6.03 -0.03 22.02
N VAL A 655 -6.26 -0.33 23.28
CA VAL A 655 -6.75 -1.63 23.75
C VAL A 655 -8.08 -1.38 24.43
N ARG A 656 -9.18 -1.89 23.85
CA ARG A 656 -10.54 -1.63 24.31
C ARG A 656 -11.42 -2.87 24.19
N PRO A 657 -12.62 -2.90 24.78
CA PRO A 657 -13.48 -4.06 24.63
C PRO A 657 -14.11 -4.21 23.24
N LYS A 658 -14.29 -5.46 22.82
CA LYS A 658 -14.96 -5.83 21.57
C LYS A 658 -16.43 -5.44 21.63
N GLY A 659 -16.92 -4.84 20.54
CA GLY A 659 -18.32 -4.43 20.43
C GLY A 659 -18.69 -3.21 21.29
N VAL A 660 -17.76 -2.66 22.06
CA VAL A 660 -17.94 -1.41 22.79
C VAL A 660 -17.35 -0.27 21.97
N HIS A 661 -18.24 0.45 21.29
CA HIS A 661 -17.90 1.59 20.46
C HIS A 661 -19.07 2.59 20.44
N LYS A 662 -18.82 3.79 19.91
CA LYS A 662 -19.78 4.89 19.91
C LYS A 662 -21.13 4.47 19.29
N GLY A 663 -21.10 3.72 18.19
CA GLY A 663 -22.31 3.13 17.58
C GLY A 663 -23.12 2.19 18.50
N ALA A 664 -22.46 1.37 19.32
CA ALA A 664 -23.16 0.48 20.26
C ALA A 664 -23.89 1.26 21.36
N ALA A 665 -23.29 2.37 21.83
CA ALA A 665 -23.95 3.29 22.74
C ALA A 665 -25.18 3.95 22.10
N VAL A 666 -25.08 4.38 20.84
CA VAL A 666 -26.23 4.91 20.08
C VAL A 666 -27.36 3.87 19.97
N ALA A 667 -27.03 2.61 19.64
CA ALA A 667 -28.00 1.52 19.56
C ALA A 667 -28.72 1.29 20.91
N HIS A 668 -27.96 1.26 22.01
CA HIS A 668 -28.52 1.08 23.35
C HIS A 668 -29.46 2.23 23.75
N ILE A 669 -29.06 3.48 23.50
CA ILE A 669 -29.89 4.66 23.80
C ILE A 669 -31.20 4.63 23.02
N LEU A 670 -31.14 4.35 21.72
CA LEU A 670 -32.34 4.25 20.87
C LEU A 670 -33.26 3.11 21.32
N GLN A 671 -32.70 1.97 21.71
CA GLN A 671 -33.46 0.84 22.23
C GLN A 671 -34.17 1.17 23.55
N SER A 672 -33.49 1.85 24.48
CA SER A 672 -34.09 2.27 25.74
C SER A 672 -35.22 3.29 25.54
N LEU A 673 -35.02 4.27 24.64
CA LEU A 673 -36.08 5.23 24.28
C LEU A 673 -37.28 4.53 23.62
N ASP A 674 -37.04 3.51 22.81
CA ASP A 674 -38.10 2.74 22.17
C ASP A 674 -38.98 1.98 23.19
N GLN A 675 -38.34 1.32 24.17
CA GLN A 675 -39.05 0.58 25.22
C GLN A 675 -40.03 1.47 26.01
N GLU A 676 -39.69 2.75 26.15
CA GLU A 676 -40.48 3.77 26.84
C GLU A 676 -41.43 4.55 25.92
N ASN A 677 -41.58 4.14 24.64
CA ASN A 677 -42.36 4.83 23.61
C ASN A 677 -41.94 6.29 23.36
N GLU A 678 -40.66 6.62 23.56
CA GLU A 678 -40.08 7.95 23.32
C GLU A 678 -39.21 8.02 22.06
N TRP A 679 -39.54 7.25 21.03
CA TRP A 679 -38.78 7.23 19.78
C TRP A 679 -38.60 8.66 19.20
N PRO A 680 -37.36 9.08 18.87
CA PRO A 680 -37.11 10.44 18.42
C PRO A 680 -37.68 10.70 17.02
N ALA A 681 -38.27 11.88 16.84
CA ALA A 681 -38.76 12.32 15.54
C ALA A 681 -37.63 12.91 14.67
N TRP A 682 -36.54 13.35 15.29
CA TRP A 682 -35.43 14.03 14.63
C TRP A 682 -34.11 13.72 15.35
N VAL A 683 -33.06 13.50 14.58
CA VAL A 683 -31.71 13.21 15.08
C VAL A 683 -30.66 14.06 14.35
N LEU A 684 -29.68 14.56 15.10
CA LEU A 684 -28.45 15.13 14.58
C LEU A 684 -27.24 14.46 15.23
N SER A 685 -26.33 13.95 14.41
CA SER A 685 -25.05 13.41 14.88
C SER A 685 -23.89 14.12 14.20
N ILE A 686 -22.94 14.63 14.98
CA ILE A 686 -21.75 15.33 14.49
C ILE A 686 -20.50 14.67 15.07
N GLY A 687 -19.52 14.39 14.21
CA GLY A 687 -18.24 13.79 14.59
C GLY A 687 -17.11 14.09 13.61
N ASP A 688 -15.87 13.82 13.97
CA ASP A 688 -14.69 14.16 13.18
C ASP A 688 -13.75 12.97 12.90
N ASP A 689 -13.88 11.86 13.62
CA ASP A 689 -12.89 10.79 13.55
C ASP A 689 -13.47 9.46 13.05
N ARG A 690 -12.59 8.46 12.92
CA ARG A 690 -12.95 7.12 12.44
C ARG A 690 -13.91 6.38 13.37
N THR A 691 -13.94 6.74 14.66
CA THR A 691 -14.82 6.11 15.66
C THR A 691 -16.24 6.64 15.57
N ASP A 692 -16.44 7.84 15.00
CA ASP A 692 -17.76 8.42 14.78
C ASP A 692 -18.54 7.76 13.64
N GLU A 693 -17.82 7.14 12.69
CA GLU A 693 -18.41 6.39 11.58
C GLU A 693 -19.35 5.27 12.04
N ASP A 694 -19.06 4.67 13.20
CA ASP A 694 -19.90 3.66 13.82
C ASP A 694 -21.23 4.26 14.31
N MET A 695 -21.24 5.53 14.77
CA MET A 695 -22.47 6.24 15.15
C MET A 695 -23.33 6.50 13.92
N PHE A 696 -22.75 7.06 12.86
CA PHE A 696 -23.49 7.41 11.64
C PHE A 696 -24.14 6.17 11.02
N THR A 697 -23.37 5.09 10.89
CA THR A 697 -23.85 3.83 10.31
C THR A 697 -25.01 3.23 11.13
N GLU A 698 -24.92 3.28 12.46
CA GLU A 698 -25.96 2.73 13.33
C GLU A 698 -27.26 3.56 13.28
N LEU A 699 -27.17 4.88 13.18
CA LEU A 699 -28.35 5.74 13.00
C LEU A 699 -29.13 5.38 11.73
N TYR A 700 -28.43 5.15 10.61
CA TYR A 700 -29.08 4.71 9.39
C TYR A 700 -29.63 3.29 9.48
N ARG A 701 -28.98 2.40 10.23
CA ARG A 701 -29.48 1.04 10.44
C ARG A 701 -30.79 1.07 11.21
N SER A 702 -30.82 1.81 12.31
CA SER A 702 -31.96 1.93 13.22
C SER A 702 -33.14 2.72 12.62
N SER A 703 -32.88 3.62 11.65
CA SER A 703 -33.94 4.41 10.99
C SER A 703 -34.71 3.69 9.89
N LYS A 704 -34.18 2.61 9.30
CA LYS A 704 -34.74 1.98 8.07
C LYS A 704 -36.23 1.61 8.11
N ASN A 705 -36.79 1.34 9.28
CA ASN A 705 -38.16 0.86 9.45
C ASN A 705 -39.03 1.79 10.29
N ARG A 706 -38.60 3.03 10.55
CA ARG A 706 -39.28 3.98 11.43
C ARG A 706 -39.21 5.40 10.89
N GLU A 707 -40.25 6.19 11.12
CA GLU A 707 -40.22 7.61 10.76
C GLU A 707 -39.28 8.36 11.71
N MET A 708 -38.09 8.72 11.21
CA MET A 708 -37.09 9.51 11.92
C MET A 708 -36.30 10.33 10.90
N VAL A 709 -36.26 11.65 11.07
CA VAL A 709 -35.38 12.50 10.25
C VAL A 709 -33.96 12.36 10.80
N VAL A 710 -33.05 11.82 10.00
CA VAL A 710 -31.65 11.56 10.40
C VAL A 710 -30.74 12.54 9.68
N ASN A 711 -29.99 13.32 10.44
CA ASN A 711 -28.95 14.20 9.91
C ASN A 711 -27.61 13.78 10.51
N THR A 712 -26.65 13.42 9.66
CA THR A 712 -25.29 13.07 10.09
C THR A 712 -24.30 14.00 9.42
N CYS A 713 -23.34 14.51 10.18
CA CYS A 713 -22.39 15.49 9.71
C CYS A 713 -20.97 15.17 10.18
N THR A 714 -20.00 15.29 9.28
CA THR A 714 -18.60 15.19 9.63
C THR A 714 -17.86 16.52 9.63
N VAL A 715 -16.91 16.72 10.55
CA VAL A 715 -16.05 17.91 10.54
C VAL A 715 -14.87 17.71 9.59
N GLY A 716 -14.70 18.62 8.64
CA GLY A 716 -13.73 18.55 7.56
C GLY A 716 -14.12 17.62 6.41
N ARG A 717 -13.52 17.83 5.24
CA ARG A 717 -13.81 17.05 4.02
C ARG A 717 -13.03 15.74 4.02
N LYS A 718 -13.72 14.61 4.22
CA LYS A 718 -13.12 13.27 4.27
C LYS A 718 -14.11 12.19 3.82
N THR A 719 -13.62 10.95 3.66
CA THR A 719 -14.52 9.81 3.44
C THR A 719 -15.24 9.49 4.75
N THR A 720 -16.57 9.46 4.72
CA THR A 720 -17.42 9.22 5.89
C THR A 720 -18.74 8.58 5.45
N ALA A 721 -19.41 7.91 6.37
CA ALA A 721 -20.80 7.49 6.28
C ALA A 721 -21.77 8.65 6.54
N ALA A 722 -21.28 9.79 7.04
CA ALA A 722 -22.11 10.98 7.21
C ALA A 722 -22.62 11.51 5.85
N GLU A 723 -23.83 12.04 5.86
CA GLU A 723 -24.46 12.65 4.68
C GLU A 723 -23.84 14.01 4.36
N TYR A 724 -23.48 14.76 5.41
CA TYR A 724 -23.03 16.13 5.29
C TYR A 724 -21.61 16.35 5.83
N TYR A 725 -20.98 17.46 5.44
CA TYR A 725 -19.78 17.98 6.11
C TYR A 725 -19.94 19.46 6.52
N VAL A 726 -19.17 19.86 7.53
CA VAL A 726 -18.84 21.26 7.85
C VAL A 726 -17.33 21.45 7.79
N ASP A 727 -16.82 22.65 7.50
CA ASP A 727 -15.39 22.83 7.24
C ASP A 727 -14.55 22.89 8.53
N SER A 728 -15.13 23.32 9.66
CA SER A 728 -14.39 23.53 10.92
C SER A 728 -15.22 23.30 12.19
N VAL A 729 -14.52 23.20 13.32
CA VAL A 729 -15.11 23.19 14.68
C VAL A 729 -15.92 24.46 14.95
N ASP A 730 -15.48 25.59 14.40
CA ASP A 730 -16.15 26.88 14.62
C ASP A 730 -17.54 26.88 13.94
N ASP A 731 -17.69 26.24 12.78
CA ASP A 731 -18.98 26.05 12.09
C ASP A 731 -19.96 25.17 12.90
N VAL A 732 -19.44 24.18 13.64
CA VAL A 732 -20.25 23.37 14.56
C VAL A 732 -20.80 24.24 15.69
N LEU A 733 -19.96 25.09 16.28
CA LEU A 733 -20.37 25.98 17.37
C LEU A 733 -21.40 27.01 16.90
N ASP A 734 -21.27 27.52 15.68
CA ASP A 734 -22.24 28.42 15.07
C ASP A 734 -23.60 27.72 14.87
N LEU A 735 -23.59 26.48 14.34
CA LEU A 735 -24.81 25.68 14.20
C LEU A 735 -25.51 25.46 15.55
N LEU A 736 -24.77 25.06 16.60
CA LEU A 736 -25.34 24.85 17.93
C LEU A 736 -25.90 26.14 18.53
N SER A 737 -25.27 27.28 18.26
CA SER A 737 -25.77 28.60 18.67
C SER A 737 -27.11 28.94 17.99
N ILE A 738 -27.28 28.59 16.71
CA ILE A 738 -28.52 28.84 15.95
C ILE A 738 -29.67 27.91 16.39
N LEU A 739 -29.35 26.65 16.75
CA LEU A 739 -30.31 25.68 17.29
C LEU A 739 -30.83 26.07 18.69
N SER A 740 -30.12 26.99 19.37
CA SER A 740 -30.33 27.39 20.77
C SER A 740 -30.49 28.91 20.92
N PRO A 741 -31.49 29.52 20.25
CA PRO A 741 -31.67 30.96 20.30
C PRO A 741 -31.93 31.44 21.75
N PRO A 742 -31.54 32.68 22.09
CA PRO A 742 -31.58 33.23 23.44
C PRO A 742 -32.98 33.33 24.05
#